data_AF-A0A7Z9PSC7-F1
#
_entry.id   AF-A0A7Z9PSC7-F1
#
_cell.length_a   1.000
_cell.length_b   1.000
_cell.length_c   1.000
_cell.angle_alpha   90.00
_cell.angle_beta   90.00
_cell.angle_gamma   90.00
#
_symmetry.space_group_name_H-M   'P 1'
#
loop_
_entity.id
_entity.type
_entity.pdbx_description
1 polymer ?
#
loop_
_entity_poly.entity_id
_entity_poly.type
_entity_poly.pdbx_seq_one_letter_code
_entity_poly.pdbx_strand_id
1 'polypeptide(L)'
;MLLPRGHLSCFGRSSHFLKSPLASEQIEVSGDYTHEGGCPDFGAPKEIMSRSKTYFRITPILVVLGVLLLAFPALAQQKKALLLFKSSEESSAAVSRLAVNVEPVLKQLGFTTAYHDVDQGLPPAVDADLIATWYNSAKIADPEAYVDWMKAQISSGKKVLILGNFGAHTTDGKTWMTNESLNRFFYPFGLKYGAAYTGDPAILSITKQELPAKQPVPVNYYLLFESVNPANTVYLEVQRSDLANSKSALVVRTPYGGMAQELYVNNLDLPAFIKQVVSTKKQAASADKRLLGLYKSSENVNERTNFLARFVAPILYDLGYELDYYDLDQGLPADSKMSRYVGVISWFTTPEVAKAADYINWLAAQNDAGRRAVILGNFGAFAEDIPSKAGDVRRFLQSPEYNRFFYPFGLEFRAAWTPEKKSVQVVKKDESVVTWLEPGHVGHYYWIRSVHPDNKQFLTVNRTDLQDGESAVVVATPHGGLALESYVLGTDPDTKQPRMHIDLKKFLSASLTLQPTSKVSLTPDVSELKSKPALPPLPKPQIGGNGVYPPDVTPESRKILGFYQSSHNQDGSTNPTALAAQLILEHLGFVMVYVDLDKDPLPSMEEMKSFRGIVLWLTDPQVPNAREFDSWLIQNLEEGRKLALMMDYEIREADTFSLVNPQKLYGAMGLHYDPLGNAPLVARGRGQGTVRRTIAQNRKVLSKKDEWLGFEREINWDDKDLKTSWDLVRSVIAENRVGLTVGTAQGASDVLVQTPRGAVCLGHFAQFDKGEDPIKLNESAQREGAKKAQAEIPAVNEWRIDPYLFFADAFDIEGLGRPDFTTLNGSRIYYSHIDGDAFGGISLIDRSSLNGEMMFKRVLRDLGLPISISYVTLDVEKRLDDKYSRELAVAQEIFELPKVEPACHTFSHPFNWIKGDLGLDDSKPGEYVLIRKNIDLEKEVVHAVDFIDKLCPPDKRCRILLWSGKCNPPAKAIELVRDLGIINMNGGESFVDEAHPLLGGIAPLIGEVDGEIQFHVSAAGDFHYTNSWTGPYDGMKDLPAYLERTDRPRRLRCMNVD
;
A
#
# COMPACT_ATOMS: atom_id res chain seq x y z
N MET A 1 30.32 4.08 -36.29
CA MET A 1 31.47 4.91 -36.69
C MET A 1 32.16 5.36 -35.41
N LEU A 2 33.48 5.08 -35.30
CA LEU A 2 34.39 5.27 -34.16
C LEU A 2 34.22 4.33 -32.93
N LEU A 3 34.78 3.13 -33.11
CA LEU A 3 35.47 2.25 -32.15
C LEU A 3 36.94 2.75 -31.96
N PRO A 4 37.85 2.13 -31.15
CA PRO A 4 37.72 1.44 -29.85
C PRO A 4 38.96 1.57 -28.88
N ARG A 5 38.81 0.98 -27.66
CA ARG A 5 39.72 0.10 -26.86
C ARG A 5 41.23 0.41 -26.68
N GLY A 6 41.74 0.14 -25.45
CA GLY A 6 43.10 -0.38 -25.27
C GLY A 6 43.68 -0.35 -23.84
N HIS A 7 43.74 -1.52 -23.19
CA HIS A 7 44.39 -1.85 -21.91
C HIS A 7 45.90 -1.57 -21.82
N LEU A 8 46.43 -1.37 -20.59
CA LEU A 8 47.56 -2.16 -20.07
C LEU A 8 47.77 -1.99 -18.55
N SER A 9 47.88 -3.14 -17.88
CA SER A 9 48.33 -3.39 -16.51
C SER A 9 49.85 -3.46 -16.39
N CYS A 10 50.42 -3.25 -15.19
CA CYS A 10 51.34 -4.19 -14.48
C CYS A 10 52.26 -3.52 -13.42
N PHE A 11 52.30 -4.14 -12.21
CA PHE A 11 53.40 -4.38 -11.24
C PHE A 11 54.36 -3.23 -10.81
N GLY A 12 54.85 -3.09 -9.56
CA GLY A 12 54.78 -3.86 -8.32
C GLY A 12 55.85 -3.40 -7.28
N ARG A 13 55.59 -3.70 -5.99
CA ARG A 13 56.49 -3.93 -4.82
C ARG A 13 57.57 -2.94 -4.35
N SER A 14 57.51 -2.60 -3.04
CA SER A 14 58.54 -2.71 -1.95
C SER A 14 58.07 -1.84 -0.75
N SER A 15 57.79 -2.29 0.48
CA SER A 15 58.49 -3.03 1.56
C SER A 15 59.15 -2.14 2.64
N HIS A 16 58.79 -2.42 3.91
CA HIS A 16 59.38 -2.03 5.22
C HIS A 16 58.94 -0.68 5.86
N PHE A 17 58.75 -0.50 7.18
CA PHE A 17 59.33 -1.11 8.39
C PHE A 17 58.37 -1.06 9.62
N LEU A 18 58.61 -1.96 10.59
CA LEU A 18 57.97 -2.13 11.90
C LEU A 18 58.31 -1.03 12.94
N LYS A 19 57.40 -0.74 13.90
CA LYS A 19 57.47 -1.18 15.32
C LYS A 19 56.39 -0.51 16.21
N SER A 20 55.84 -1.35 17.09
CA SER A 20 54.90 -1.19 18.23
C SER A 20 55.58 -0.51 19.47
N PRO A 21 55.00 -0.41 20.72
CA PRO A 21 53.84 -1.16 21.27
C PRO A 21 52.96 -0.52 22.39
N LEU A 22 52.03 -1.37 22.92
CA LEU A 22 51.36 -1.40 24.25
C LEU A 22 50.09 -0.52 24.43
N ALA A 23 48.97 -0.95 25.04
CA ALA A 23 48.59 -2.14 25.84
C ALA A 23 47.03 -2.31 25.76
N SER A 24 46.48 -3.49 25.42
CA SER A 24 45.84 -4.52 26.28
C SER A 24 44.59 -4.10 27.08
N GLU A 25 43.42 -4.65 26.73
CA GLU A 25 42.63 -5.56 27.58
C GLU A 25 41.50 -6.23 26.78
N GLN A 26 41.43 -7.56 26.84
CA GLN A 26 40.38 -8.41 26.27
C GLN A 26 39.53 -9.02 27.40
N ILE A 27 38.22 -8.94 27.18
CA ILE A 27 37.14 -9.93 27.34
C ILE A 27 37.51 -11.32 27.91
N GLU A 28 36.70 -11.80 28.86
CA GLU A 28 36.13 -13.16 28.99
C GLU A 28 35.01 -13.12 30.08
N VAL A 29 33.97 -13.95 30.20
CA VAL A 29 33.07 -14.76 29.35
C VAL A 29 32.17 -15.56 30.34
N SER A 30 30.92 -15.85 29.93
CA SER A 30 30.04 -16.98 30.33
C SER A 30 29.28 -17.00 31.67
N GLY A 31 28.04 -17.53 31.64
CA GLY A 31 27.43 -18.19 32.80
C GLY A 31 25.90 -18.23 32.93
N ASP A 32 25.23 -18.80 31.95
CA ASP A 32 23.82 -19.22 31.82
C ASP A 32 23.04 -19.94 32.99
N TYR A 33 21.70 -19.76 32.94
CA TYR A 33 20.57 -20.72 33.08
C TYR A 33 19.81 -21.12 34.40
N THR A 34 18.45 -21.02 34.27
CA THR A 34 17.30 -21.81 34.83
C THR A 34 16.80 -21.60 36.27
N HIS A 35 15.55 -21.89 36.68
CA HIS A 35 14.14 -21.81 36.20
C HIS A 35 13.24 -22.31 37.38
N GLU A 36 11.93 -21.98 37.37
CA GLU A 36 10.80 -22.60 38.14
C GLU A 36 10.65 -22.33 39.67
N GLY A 37 9.45 -22.14 40.25
CA GLY A 37 8.06 -22.24 39.77
C GLY A 37 7.04 -21.93 40.90
N GLY A 38 5.74 -21.87 40.56
CA GLY A 38 4.63 -22.06 41.51
C GLY A 38 3.51 -20.99 41.56
N CYS A 39 2.44 -21.21 40.78
CA CYS A 39 1.05 -20.75 41.05
C CYS A 39 0.33 -21.80 41.96
N PRO A 40 -0.95 -21.71 42.43
CA PRO A 40 -2.12 -21.01 41.83
C PRO A 40 -3.23 -20.44 42.78
N ASP A 41 -4.22 -19.81 42.11
CA ASP A 41 -5.68 -19.78 42.34
C ASP A 41 -6.35 -19.12 43.58
N PHE A 42 -7.29 -18.18 43.32
CA PHE A 42 -8.75 -18.44 43.22
C PHE A 42 -9.57 -17.14 43.10
N GLY A 43 -10.55 -17.13 42.17
CA GLY A 43 -11.89 -16.56 42.42
C GLY A 43 -12.22 -15.18 41.85
N ALA A 44 -12.88 -15.17 40.68
CA ALA A 44 -13.87 -14.15 40.33
C ALA A 44 -15.14 -14.32 41.22
N PRO A 45 -16.02 -13.30 41.37
CA PRO A 45 -16.99 -13.05 40.31
C PRO A 45 -17.34 -11.57 40.04
N LYS A 46 -18.11 -11.45 38.97
CA LYS A 46 -18.68 -10.30 38.27
C LYS A 46 -19.90 -9.67 38.97
N GLU A 47 -20.15 -8.41 38.57
CA GLU A 47 -21.45 -7.73 38.35
C GLU A 47 -22.07 -6.72 39.36
N ILE A 48 -22.13 -5.47 38.87
CA ILE A 48 -23.31 -4.56 38.71
C ILE A 48 -23.99 -4.00 39.98
N MET A 49 -23.95 -2.66 40.18
CA MET A 49 -25.05 -1.72 39.84
C MET A 49 -24.91 -0.30 40.49
N SER A 50 -25.20 0.70 39.65
CA SER A 50 -25.96 1.94 39.95
C SER A 50 -25.30 3.17 40.62
N ARG A 51 -25.37 4.25 39.83
CA ARG A 51 -25.91 5.61 40.09
C ARG A 51 -25.44 6.45 41.29
N SER A 52 -25.21 7.72 40.92
CA SER A 52 -25.49 8.95 41.69
C SER A 52 -24.48 9.37 42.76
N LYS A 53 -23.74 10.46 42.48
CA LYS A 53 -23.24 11.37 43.52
C LYS A 53 -23.52 12.83 43.16
N THR A 54 -24.58 13.33 43.78
CA THR A 54 -24.93 14.74 43.95
C THR A 54 -24.38 15.20 45.31
N TYR A 55 -23.70 16.35 45.30
CA TYR A 55 -23.44 17.34 46.37
C TYR A 55 -23.53 16.92 47.85
N PHE A 56 -22.49 17.23 48.63
CA PHE A 56 -22.66 18.07 49.82
C PHE A 56 -21.37 18.81 50.21
N ARG A 57 -21.54 20.09 50.54
CA ARG A 57 -20.57 21.04 51.12
C ARG A 57 -20.09 20.59 52.49
N ILE A 58 -18.79 20.72 52.76
CA ILE A 58 -18.25 21.03 54.10
C ILE A 58 -17.11 22.05 53.94
N THR A 59 -17.26 23.17 54.64
CA THR A 59 -16.35 24.30 54.86
C THR A 59 -15.06 23.88 55.58
N PRO A 60 -13.90 24.52 55.32
CA PRO A 60 -12.86 24.63 56.33
C PRO A 60 -12.68 26.08 56.80
N ILE A 61 -12.81 26.22 58.12
CA ILE A 61 -11.94 26.97 59.03
C ILE A 61 -10.78 27.74 58.34
N LEU A 62 -10.86 29.08 58.37
CA LEU A 62 -9.71 29.99 58.39
C LEU A 62 -10.18 31.40 58.81
N VAL A 63 -10.75 31.50 60.02
CA VAL A 63 -11.25 32.75 60.63
C VAL A 63 -10.25 33.38 61.62
N VAL A 64 -9.04 32.82 61.81
CA VAL A 64 -8.11 33.32 62.86
C VAL A 64 -6.83 33.98 62.33
N LEU A 65 -6.67 34.16 61.01
CA LEU A 65 -5.59 35.00 60.43
C LEU A 65 -6.08 36.32 59.81
N GLY A 66 -7.28 36.78 60.20
CA GLY A 66 -7.95 37.93 59.60
C GLY A 66 -7.86 39.26 60.35
N VAL A 67 -7.20 39.34 61.52
CA VAL A 67 -7.31 40.54 62.40
C VAL A 67 -5.97 41.19 62.78
N LEU A 68 -4.82 40.72 62.28
CA LEU A 68 -3.50 41.28 62.63
C LEU A 68 -2.63 41.81 61.46
N LEU A 69 -3.24 42.06 60.29
CA LEU A 69 -2.56 42.69 59.13
C LEU A 69 -3.27 43.96 58.62
N LEU A 70 -4.12 44.59 59.43
CA LEU A 70 -4.84 45.83 59.11
C LEU A 70 -4.13 47.11 59.59
N ALA A 71 -2.80 47.15 59.62
CA ALA A 71 -2.04 48.36 59.96
C ALA A 71 -0.64 48.48 59.34
N PHE A 72 -0.41 47.90 58.16
CA PHE A 72 0.65 48.40 57.28
C PHE A 72 -0.03 49.15 56.14
N PRO A 73 0.30 50.43 55.86
CA PRO A 73 -0.02 50.96 54.55
C PRO A 73 0.66 49.98 53.58
N ALA A 74 -0.13 49.42 52.65
CA ALA A 74 0.46 48.77 51.49
C ALA A 74 1.57 49.70 51.00
N LEU A 75 2.81 49.21 50.96
CA LEU A 75 3.88 49.88 50.24
C LEU A 75 3.32 50.08 48.84
N ALA A 76 2.79 51.28 48.58
CA ALA A 76 2.23 51.62 47.29
C ALA A 76 3.41 51.46 46.34
N GLN A 77 3.36 50.42 45.50
CA GLN A 77 4.41 50.16 44.54
C GLN A 77 4.60 51.44 43.75
N GLN A 78 5.78 52.05 43.92
CA GLN A 78 6.08 53.35 43.35
C GLN A 78 6.01 53.20 41.83
N LYS A 79 5.07 53.91 41.19
CA LYS A 79 4.87 53.78 39.75
C LYS A 79 6.09 54.32 39.02
N LYS A 80 6.65 53.57 38.08
CA LYS A 80 7.86 53.98 37.35
C LYS A 80 7.54 54.30 35.90
N ALA A 81 8.14 55.36 35.37
CA ALA A 81 8.04 55.74 33.98
C ALA A 81 9.43 55.84 33.35
N LEU A 82 9.63 55.19 32.21
CA LEU A 82 10.83 55.31 31.39
C LEU A 82 10.58 56.30 30.25
N LEU A 83 11.33 57.38 30.24
CA LEU A 83 11.25 58.47 29.26
C LEU A 83 12.38 58.29 28.24
N LEU A 84 12.00 57.99 27.00
CA LEU A 84 12.95 57.76 25.91
C LEU A 84 13.14 59.03 25.10
N PHE A 85 14.34 59.59 25.13
CA PHE A 85 14.71 60.79 24.37
C PHE A 85 15.81 60.45 23.35
N LYS A 86 16.18 61.43 22.51
CA LYS A 86 17.19 61.31 21.47
C LYS A 86 18.21 62.43 21.59
N SER A 87 19.49 62.10 21.86
CA SER A 87 20.55 63.10 21.89
C SER A 87 20.83 63.77 20.54
N SER A 88 20.40 63.17 19.43
CA SER A 88 20.42 63.77 18.09
C SER A 88 19.39 64.89 17.89
N GLU A 89 18.37 64.98 18.75
CA GLU A 89 17.31 66.00 18.68
C GLU A 89 17.40 67.02 19.83
N GLU A 90 17.95 66.60 20.97
CA GLU A 90 17.93 67.35 22.22
C GLU A 90 19.27 67.22 22.96
N SER A 91 19.80 68.30 23.53
CA SER A 91 21.18 68.35 24.05
C SER A 91 21.41 67.54 25.34
N SER A 92 20.37 67.24 26.12
CA SER A 92 20.44 66.34 27.29
C SER A 92 19.04 65.93 27.78
N ALA A 93 18.97 64.86 28.59
CA ALA A 93 17.73 64.39 29.21
C ALA A 93 16.98 65.48 30.00
N ALA A 94 17.71 66.33 30.73
CA ALA A 94 17.14 67.33 31.65
C ALA A 94 16.40 68.48 30.94
N VAL A 95 16.65 68.69 29.64
CA VAL A 95 15.98 69.71 28.82
C VAL A 95 15.14 69.11 27.69
N SER A 96 14.92 67.79 27.72
CA SER A 96 14.08 67.08 26.76
C SER A 96 12.62 67.55 26.81
N ARG A 97 11.88 67.44 25.71
CA ARG A 97 10.42 67.70 25.69
C ARG A 97 9.69 66.85 26.71
N LEU A 98 10.14 65.60 26.90
CA LEU A 98 9.61 64.71 27.92
C LEU A 98 9.85 65.26 29.34
N ALA A 99 11.06 65.75 29.63
CA ALA A 99 11.38 66.37 30.93
C ALA A 99 10.57 67.64 31.20
N VAL A 100 10.36 68.48 30.18
CA VAL A 100 9.64 69.75 30.34
C VAL A 100 8.12 69.55 30.41
N ASN A 101 7.55 68.67 29.60
CA ASN A 101 6.10 68.59 29.39
C ASN A 101 5.44 67.35 29.98
N VAL A 102 6.14 66.21 30.08
CA VAL A 102 5.57 64.93 30.50
C VAL A 102 5.93 64.60 31.95
N GLU A 103 7.20 64.77 32.33
CA GLU A 103 7.68 64.46 33.68
C GLU A 103 6.93 65.21 34.80
N PRO A 104 6.61 66.51 34.71
CA PRO A 104 5.88 67.21 35.77
C PRO A 104 4.48 66.62 35.99
N VAL A 105 3.79 66.23 34.91
CA VAL A 105 2.48 65.58 34.97
C VAL A 105 2.60 64.19 35.59
N LEU A 106 3.59 63.40 35.18
CA LEU A 106 3.81 62.06 35.73
C LEU A 106 4.15 62.10 37.22
N LYS A 107 4.98 63.05 37.67
CA LYS A 107 5.30 63.27 39.09
C LYS A 107 4.05 63.62 39.90
N GLN A 108 3.18 64.50 39.39
CA GLN A 108 1.88 64.80 40.03
C GLN A 108 0.97 63.56 40.13
N LEU A 109 1.08 62.63 39.18
CA LEU A 109 0.34 61.37 39.16
C LEU A 109 1.03 60.25 39.97
N GLY A 110 2.10 60.57 40.70
CA GLY A 110 2.81 59.65 41.59
C GLY A 110 3.83 58.73 40.92
N PHE A 111 4.31 59.08 39.73
CA PHE A 111 5.38 58.33 39.05
C PHE A 111 6.77 58.86 39.41
N THR A 112 7.74 57.95 39.54
CA THR A 112 9.17 58.26 39.38
C THR A 112 9.61 58.04 37.94
N THR A 113 10.55 58.86 37.49
CA THR A 113 10.98 58.91 36.09
C THR A 113 12.45 58.49 35.96
N ALA A 114 12.73 57.70 34.94
CA ALA A 114 14.08 57.37 34.48
C ALA A 114 14.21 57.78 33.01
N TYR A 115 15.41 58.17 32.58
CA TYR A 115 15.68 58.59 31.21
C TYR A 115 16.61 57.62 30.51
N HIS A 116 16.36 57.39 29.23
CA HIS A 116 17.27 56.64 28.37
C HIS A 116 17.38 57.30 26.99
N ASP A 117 18.62 57.40 26.50
CA ASP A 117 18.92 57.93 25.18
C ASP A 117 18.88 56.81 24.15
N VAL A 118 17.90 56.85 23.24
CA VAL A 118 17.70 55.80 22.23
C VAL A 118 18.78 55.84 21.15
N ASP A 119 19.48 56.97 20.97
CA ASP A 119 20.60 57.06 20.04
C ASP A 119 21.84 56.29 20.53
N GLN A 120 21.87 55.89 21.82
CA GLN A 120 22.90 55.03 22.40
C GLN A 120 22.48 53.54 22.43
N GLY A 121 21.40 53.18 21.75
CA GLY A 121 20.83 51.83 21.71
C GLY A 121 19.61 51.65 22.61
N LEU A 122 18.98 50.48 22.57
CA LEU A 122 17.75 50.18 23.33
C LEU A 122 18.06 49.65 24.74
N PRO A 123 17.23 49.95 25.76
CA PRO A 123 17.45 49.42 27.11
C PRO A 123 17.29 47.89 27.15
N PRO A 124 18.24 47.13 27.72
CA PRO A 124 18.16 45.67 27.79
C PRO A 124 17.11 45.17 28.80
N ALA A 125 16.82 45.94 29.84
CA ALA A 125 15.78 45.66 30.83
C ALA A 125 14.97 46.92 31.13
N VAL A 126 13.67 46.76 31.36
CA VAL A 126 12.74 47.87 31.61
C VAL A 126 11.98 47.64 32.90
N ASP A 127 12.40 48.36 33.95
CA ASP A 127 11.71 48.45 35.24
C ASP A 127 10.80 49.69 35.26
N ALA A 128 9.73 49.65 34.47
CA ALA A 128 8.75 50.72 34.35
C ALA A 128 7.34 50.21 34.07
N ASP A 129 6.33 50.93 34.57
CA ASP A 129 4.91 50.72 34.29
C ASP A 129 4.44 51.43 33.03
N LEU A 130 5.11 52.55 32.70
CA LEU A 130 4.85 53.39 31.53
C LEU A 130 6.17 53.64 30.78
N ILE A 131 6.12 53.56 29.46
CA ILE A 131 7.17 54.08 28.59
C ILE A 131 6.57 55.25 27.83
N ALA A 132 7.29 56.37 27.77
CA ALA A 132 6.88 57.53 26.99
C ALA A 132 7.96 57.94 26.00
N THR A 133 7.54 58.22 24.77
CA THR A 133 8.40 58.73 23.70
C THR A 133 7.85 60.06 23.20
N TRP A 134 8.75 60.97 22.82
CA TRP A 134 8.37 62.19 22.11
C TRP A 134 9.44 62.60 21.10
N TYR A 135 9.32 62.09 19.87
CA TYR A 135 10.32 62.35 18.82
C TYR A 135 9.87 63.40 17.82
N ASN A 136 10.81 64.24 17.39
CA ASN A 136 10.65 65.21 16.33
C ASN A 136 10.76 64.57 14.94
N SER A 137 11.70 63.64 14.76
CA SER A 137 11.92 62.97 13.48
C SER A 137 11.57 61.49 13.55
N ALA A 138 11.21 60.91 12.40
CA ALA A 138 10.94 59.48 12.27
C ALA A 138 12.21 58.60 12.23
N LYS A 139 13.42 59.18 12.36
CA LYS A 139 14.69 58.42 12.26
C LYS A 139 15.02 57.74 13.59
N ILE A 140 15.31 56.44 13.55
CA ILE A 140 15.88 55.65 14.65
C ILE A 140 17.02 54.81 14.07
N ALA A 141 18.10 54.62 14.83
CA ALA A 141 19.30 53.91 14.36
C ALA A 141 19.02 52.46 13.93
N ASP A 142 18.26 51.72 14.74
CA ASP A 142 17.74 50.39 14.40
C ASP A 142 16.21 50.36 14.57
N PRO A 143 15.46 50.76 13.51
CA PRO A 143 14.02 50.90 13.59
C PRO A 143 13.32 49.53 13.73
N GLU A 144 13.91 48.48 13.17
CA GLU A 144 13.42 47.10 13.23
C GLU A 144 13.49 46.56 14.67
N ALA A 145 14.64 46.73 15.34
CA ALA A 145 14.80 46.34 16.75
C ALA A 145 13.91 47.19 17.67
N TYR A 146 13.73 48.48 17.36
CA TYR A 146 12.88 49.37 18.15
C TYR A 146 11.40 48.92 18.13
N VAL A 147 10.86 48.56 16.97
CA VAL A 147 9.48 48.06 16.87
C VAL A 147 9.30 46.79 17.70
N ASP A 148 10.21 45.82 17.58
CA ASP A 148 10.14 44.57 18.34
C ASP A 148 10.26 44.82 19.85
N TRP A 149 11.17 45.71 20.24
CA TRP A 149 11.34 46.11 21.62
C TRP A 149 10.08 46.75 22.19
N MET A 150 9.47 47.71 21.47
CA MET A 150 8.22 48.37 21.86
C MET A 150 7.07 47.37 21.99
N LYS A 151 6.96 46.42 21.05
CA LYS A 151 5.98 45.33 21.10
C LYS A 151 6.14 44.51 22.38
N ALA A 152 7.38 44.12 22.71
CA ALA A 152 7.67 43.35 23.92
C ALA A 152 7.27 44.09 25.20
N GLN A 153 7.28 45.42 25.21
CA GLN A 153 6.83 46.20 26.36
C GLN A 153 5.32 46.09 26.57
N ILE A 154 4.55 46.14 25.50
CA ILE A 154 3.09 45.91 25.57
C ILE A 154 2.78 44.47 25.97
N SER A 155 3.46 43.49 25.36
CA SER A 155 3.29 42.07 25.70
C SER A 155 3.65 41.76 27.17
N SER A 156 4.59 42.49 27.76
CA SER A 156 4.90 42.42 29.20
C SER A 156 3.96 43.26 30.08
N GLY A 157 2.90 43.82 29.49
CA GLY A 157 1.85 44.57 30.17
C GLY A 157 2.22 46.02 30.52
N LYS A 158 3.30 46.58 29.98
CA LYS A 158 3.64 48.00 30.18
C LYS A 158 2.74 48.86 29.32
N LYS A 159 2.43 50.07 29.79
CA LYS A 159 1.76 51.07 28.96
C LYS A 159 2.75 51.83 28.11
N VAL A 160 2.33 52.22 26.91
CA VAL A 160 3.16 52.96 25.97
C VAL A 160 2.47 54.27 25.57
N LEU A 161 3.13 55.39 25.82
CA LEU A 161 2.70 56.72 25.43
C LEU A 161 3.57 57.21 24.26
N ILE A 162 2.98 57.37 23.09
CA ILE A 162 3.68 57.84 21.88
C ILE A 162 3.22 59.25 21.58
N LEU A 163 4.15 60.20 21.68
CA LEU A 163 3.91 61.60 21.33
C LEU A 163 4.78 61.95 20.13
N GLY A 164 4.24 62.70 19.17
CA GLY A 164 4.99 63.04 17.98
C GLY A 164 5.22 61.85 17.04
N ASN A 165 6.44 61.73 16.52
CA ASN A 165 6.81 60.63 15.62
C ASN A 165 7.09 59.35 16.39
N PHE A 166 6.68 58.19 15.85
CA PHE A 166 6.98 56.87 16.42
C PHE A 166 8.42 56.41 16.18
N GLY A 167 9.06 56.87 15.10
CA GLY A 167 10.34 56.32 14.64
C GLY A 167 10.13 55.24 13.58
N ALA A 168 9.73 55.67 12.39
CA ALA A 168 9.17 54.81 11.36
C ALA A 168 9.92 54.89 10.02
N HIS A 169 11.14 55.45 9.99
CA HIS A 169 12.01 55.38 8.83
C HIS A 169 12.88 54.12 8.85
N THR A 170 13.28 53.65 7.66
CA THR A 170 14.33 52.66 7.45
C THR A 170 15.68 53.17 7.99
N THR A 171 16.66 52.28 8.12
CA THR A 171 17.99 52.57 8.67
C THR A 171 18.71 53.74 7.95
N ASP A 172 18.43 53.94 6.67
CA ASP A 172 18.96 55.07 5.89
C ASP A 172 18.35 56.44 6.27
N GLY A 173 17.29 56.42 7.09
CA GLY A 173 16.54 57.57 7.54
C GLY A 173 15.75 58.29 6.45
N LYS A 174 15.57 57.70 5.26
CA LYS A 174 14.97 58.36 4.09
C LYS A 174 13.61 57.79 3.69
N THR A 175 13.41 56.49 3.83
CA THR A 175 12.16 55.81 3.45
C THR A 175 11.37 55.38 4.68
N TRP A 176 10.03 55.33 4.57
CA TRP A 176 9.18 54.76 5.61
C TRP A 176 9.37 53.24 5.69
N MET A 177 9.27 52.68 6.89
CA MET A 177 9.18 51.24 7.10
C MET A 177 7.93 50.67 6.42
N THR A 178 7.98 49.38 6.09
CA THR A 178 6.85 48.66 5.49
C THR A 178 5.65 48.59 6.44
N ASN A 179 4.46 48.39 5.88
CA ASN A 179 3.26 48.18 6.68
C ASN A 179 3.44 46.99 7.61
N GLU A 180 4.02 45.90 7.11
CA GLU A 180 4.32 44.67 7.81
C GLU A 180 5.20 44.94 9.04
N SER A 181 6.29 45.69 8.86
CA SER A 181 7.21 46.00 9.95
C SER A 181 6.53 46.79 11.06
N LEU A 182 5.85 47.89 10.75
CA LEU A 182 5.22 48.78 11.75
C LEU A 182 4.03 48.13 12.45
N ASN A 183 3.26 47.34 11.71
CA ASN A 183 2.08 46.66 12.23
C ASN A 183 2.40 45.56 13.25
N ARG A 184 3.66 45.09 13.35
CA ARG A 184 4.10 44.24 14.46
C ARG A 184 3.93 44.89 15.83
N PHE A 185 4.00 46.22 15.91
CA PHE A 185 3.69 46.98 17.13
C PHE A 185 2.26 47.51 17.11
N PHE A 186 1.84 48.15 16.00
CA PHE A 186 0.58 48.88 16.01
C PHE A 186 -0.63 47.97 16.19
N TYR A 187 -0.68 46.77 15.60
CA TYR A 187 -1.79 45.84 15.84
C TYR A 187 -1.88 45.45 17.32
N PRO A 188 -0.80 44.96 17.97
CA PRO A 188 -0.79 44.75 19.42
C PRO A 188 -1.16 45.98 20.25
N PHE A 189 -0.84 47.18 19.78
CA PHE A 189 -1.19 48.43 20.44
C PHE A 189 -2.66 48.82 20.26
N GLY A 190 -3.40 48.18 19.33
CA GLY A 190 -4.80 48.40 19.03
C GLY A 190 -5.07 49.25 17.78
N LEU A 191 -4.06 49.51 16.95
CA LEU A 191 -4.15 50.30 15.72
C LEU A 191 -3.64 49.51 14.51
N LYS A 192 -3.96 49.95 13.31
CA LYS A 192 -3.37 49.42 12.07
C LYS A 192 -2.77 50.56 11.27
N TYR A 193 -1.47 50.49 11.06
CA TYR A 193 -0.76 51.39 10.17
C TYR A 193 -1.01 51.02 8.70
N GLY A 194 -1.22 52.04 7.88
CA GLY A 194 -1.19 51.94 6.43
C GLY A 194 -0.32 53.03 5.82
N ALA A 195 0.44 52.68 4.79
CA ALA A 195 1.30 53.60 4.04
C ALA A 195 0.47 54.61 3.22
N ALA A 196 -0.03 55.64 3.88
CA ALA A 196 -0.75 56.75 3.26
C ALA A 196 -0.38 58.05 3.99
N TYR A 197 0.66 58.71 3.51
CA TYR A 197 1.07 60.03 3.99
C TYR A 197 0.48 61.15 3.11
N THR A 198 0.08 62.27 3.72
CA THR A 198 -0.08 63.54 3.00
C THR A 198 0.14 64.72 3.95
N GLY A 199 0.74 65.79 3.43
CA GLY A 199 0.84 67.08 4.10
C GLY A 199 -0.09 68.15 3.49
N ASP A 200 -0.91 67.76 2.51
CA ASP A 200 -1.81 68.69 1.81
C ASP A 200 -3.09 68.91 2.63
N PRO A 201 -3.32 70.11 3.20
CA PRO A 201 -4.54 70.40 3.95
C PRO A 201 -5.80 70.40 3.09
N ALA A 202 -5.70 70.57 1.76
CA ALA A 202 -6.86 70.67 0.87
C ALA A 202 -7.66 69.36 0.78
N ILE A 203 -7.01 68.22 1.04
CA ILE A 203 -7.63 66.89 0.95
C ILE A 203 -7.97 66.27 2.30
N LEU A 204 -7.69 66.98 3.41
CA LEU A 204 -7.89 66.48 4.78
C LEU A 204 -9.15 67.07 5.41
N SER A 205 -9.93 66.21 6.08
CA SER A 205 -11.15 66.59 6.79
C SER A 205 -11.21 65.91 8.16
N ILE A 206 -11.68 66.64 9.18
CA ILE A 206 -11.88 66.07 10.52
C ILE A 206 -13.21 65.32 10.53
N THR A 207 -13.17 64.03 10.88
CA THR A 207 -14.37 63.19 11.04
C THR A 207 -14.79 63.05 12.49
N LYS A 208 -13.87 63.24 13.44
CA LYS A 208 -14.14 63.21 14.88
C LYS A 208 -13.21 64.16 15.64
N GLN A 209 -13.73 64.95 16.57
CA GLN A 209 -12.96 65.77 17.50
C GLN A 209 -13.63 65.83 18.88
N GLU A 210 -12.91 65.42 19.92
CA GLU A 210 -13.35 65.41 21.31
C GLU A 210 -12.20 65.82 22.25
N LEU A 211 -12.53 66.47 23.39
CA LEU A 211 -11.54 66.74 24.43
C LEU A 211 -10.89 65.42 24.91
N PRO A 212 -9.57 65.38 25.16
CA PRO A 212 -8.66 66.51 25.32
C PRO A 212 -8.01 67.05 24.02
N ALA A 213 -8.39 66.58 22.83
CA ALA A 213 -7.74 66.95 21.58
C ALA A 213 -8.50 68.07 20.83
N LYS A 214 -7.74 68.93 20.14
CA LYS A 214 -8.26 69.90 19.17
C LYS A 214 -7.46 69.81 17.86
N GLN A 215 -8.10 70.14 16.74
CA GLN A 215 -7.43 70.20 15.45
C GLN A 215 -6.37 71.34 15.41
N PRO A 216 -5.24 71.15 14.74
CA PRO A 216 -4.34 72.24 14.34
C PRO A 216 -4.96 73.09 13.22
N VAL A 217 -4.49 74.34 13.07
CA VAL A 217 -4.89 75.23 11.96
C VAL A 217 -3.64 75.69 11.21
N PRO A 218 -3.42 75.26 9.94
CA PRO A 218 -4.18 74.26 9.18
C PRO A 218 -3.86 72.80 9.59
N VAL A 219 -4.72 71.86 9.20
CA VAL A 219 -4.48 70.40 9.33
C VAL A 219 -3.61 69.94 8.15
N ASN A 220 -2.31 69.75 8.34
CA ASN A 220 -1.35 69.52 7.24
C ASN A 220 -0.33 68.40 7.52
N TYR A 221 -0.70 67.40 8.33
CA TYR A 221 0.09 66.19 8.54
C TYR A 221 -0.83 65.00 8.75
N TYR A 222 -0.75 63.99 7.88
CA TYR A 222 -1.59 62.80 7.95
C TYR A 222 -0.75 61.55 7.68
N LEU A 223 -0.92 60.55 8.56
CA LEU A 223 -0.51 59.17 8.38
C LEU A 223 -1.72 58.30 8.69
N LEU A 224 -1.90 57.16 8.01
CA LEU A 224 -3.06 56.29 8.25
C LEU A 224 -2.80 55.34 9.43
N PHE A 225 -3.55 55.56 10.52
CA PHE A 225 -3.66 54.68 11.67
C PHE A 225 -5.13 54.35 11.91
N GLU A 226 -5.59 53.23 11.37
CA GLU A 226 -6.96 52.76 11.55
C GLU A 226 -7.14 52.21 12.98
N SER A 227 -8.22 52.61 13.65
CA SER A 227 -8.53 52.09 14.98
C SER A 227 -9.19 50.71 14.87
N VAL A 228 -8.45 49.65 15.20
CA VAL A 228 -8.92 48.25 15.03
C VAL A 228 -9.38 47.59 16.34
N ASN A 229 -9.12 48.20 17.50
CA ASN A 229 -9.60 47.70 18.77
C ASN A 229 -10.88 48.45 19.22
N PRO A 230 -12.00 47.76 19.49
CA PRO A 230 -13.25 48.41 19.90
C PRO A 230 -13.18 49.10 21.26
N ALA A 231 -12.18 48.79 22.09
CA ALA A 231 -11.94 49.48 23.35
C ALA A 231 -11.12 50.78 23.20
N ASN A 232 -10.70 51.13 21.98
CA ASN A 232 -10.03 52.39 21.73
C ASN A 232 -10.97 53.57 21.92
N THR A 233 -10.40 54.69 22.34
CA THR A 233 -11.08 55.99 22.36
C THR A 233 -10.32 56.92 21.43
N VAL A 234 -10.88 57.16 20.24
CA VAL A 234 -10.33 58.11 19.27
C VAL A 234 -10.83 59.52 19.62
N TYR A 235 -9.92 60.42 19.97
CA TYR A 235 -10.24 61.82 20.31
C TYR A 235 -10.15 62.75 19.10
N LEU A 236 -9.28 62.43 18.14
CA LEU A 236 -9.18 63.17 16.89
C LEU A 236 -8.99 62.20 15.72
N GLU A 237 -9.95 62.20 14.80
CA GLU A 237 -9.95 61.38 13.58
C GLU A 237 -9.96 62.27 12.35
N VAL A 238 -9.07 61.97 11.41
CA VAL A 238 -8.89 62.72 10.16
C VAL A 238 -9.06 61.76 9.00
N GLN A 239 -9.75 62.20 7.95
CA GLN A 239 -9.96 61.44 6.73
C GLN A 239 -9.44 62.18 5.49
N ARG A 240 -8.90 61.43 4.53
CA ARG A 240 -8.57 61.92 3.20
C ARG A 240 -9.76 61.80 2.25
N SER A 241 -10.06 62.87 1.52
CA SER A 241 -11.15 62.89 0.53
C SER A 241 -10.83 62.09 -0.75
N ASP A 242 -9.55 61.89 -1.07
CA ASP A 242 -9.07 61.19 -2.28
C ASP A 242 -8.84 59.68 -2.10
N LEU A 243 -8.98 59.17 -0.87
CA LEU A 243 -8.66 57.78 -0.53
C LEU A 243 -9.80 57.14 0.27
N ALA A 244 -10.37 56.05 -0.23
CA ALA A 244 -11.35 55.26 0.52
C ALA A 244 -10.70 54.58 1.74
N ASN A 245 -11.47 54.35 2.80
CA ASN A 245 -10.99 53.74 4.06
C ASN A 245 -9.80 54.48 4.70
N SER A 246 -9.76 55.81 4.58
CA SER A 246 -8.67 56.68 5.04
C SER A 246 -8.94 57.36 6.38
N LYS A 247 -9.78 56.78 7.25
CA LYS A 247 -10.02 57.33 8.59
C LYS A 247 -8.82 56.99 9.48
N SER A 248 -8.14 58.02 9.96
CA SER A 248 -6.95 57.88 10.79
C SER A 248 -7.15 58.45 12.18
N ALA A 249 -6.90 57.62 13.20
CA ALA A 249 -6.95 57.96 14.61
C ALA A 249 -5.63 58.65 15.04
N LEU A 250 -5.52 59.95 14.79
CA LEU A 250 -4.29 60.73 15.02
C LEU A 250 -4.07 61.14 16.48
N VAL A 251 -5.15 61.22 17.27
CA VAL A 251 -5.08 61.24 18.74
C VAL A 251 -6.01 60.17 19.29
N VAL A 252 -5.42 59.18 19.95
CA VAL A 252 -6.13 57.98 20.37
C VAL A 252 -5.59 57.43 21.67
N ARG A 253 -6.49 56.95 22.53
CA ARG A 253 -6.15 56.12 23.68
C ARG A 253 -6.54 54.68 23.37
N THR A 254 -5.64 53.76 23.70
CA THR A 254 -5.85 52.32 23.58
C THR A 254 -5.77 51.68 24.96
N PRO A 255 -6.20 50.41 25.14
CA PRO A 255 -6.01 49.68 26.39
C PRO A 255 -4.53 49.58 26.82
N TYR A 256 -3.61 49.67 25.85
CA TYR A 256 -2.17 49.52 26.02
C TYR A 256 -1.43 50.86 26.15
N GLY A 257 -2.13 51.99 26.05
CA GLY A 257 -1.51 53.30 26.20
C GLY A 257 -2.23 54.42 25.45
N GLY A 258 -1.46 55.32 24.84
CA GLY A 258 -2.02 56.40 24.05
C GLY A 258 -1.04 56.92 23.02
N MET A 259 -1.57 57.43 21.91
CA MET A 259 -0.79 58.00 20.83
C MET A 259 -1.38 59.35 20.42
N ALA A 260 -0.52 60.35 20.31
CA ALA A 260 -0.83 61.64 19.70
C ALA A 260 0.25 61.96 18.66
N GLN A 261 -0.12 61.87 17.39
CA GLN A 261 0.77 62.13 16.25
C GLN A 261 1.19 63.59 16.20
N GLU A 262 2.29 63.88 15.49
CA GLU A 262 3.02 65.16 15.48
C GLU A 262 2.21 66.43 15.74
N LEU A 263 1.79 67.19 14.73
CA LEU A 263 1.19 68.53 14.91
C LEU A 263 -0.06 68.56 15.82
N TYR A 264 -0.62 67.38 16.11
CA TYR A 264 -1.76 67.17 16.98
C TYR A 264 -1.39 67.17 18.48
N VAL A 265 -0.17 66.75 18.84
CA VAL A 265 0.27 66.83 20.25
C VAL A 265 0.34 68.28 20.74
N ASN A 266 0.64 69.23 19.85
CA ASN A 266 0.71 70.65 20.19
C ASN A 266 -0.67 71.27 20.49
N ASN A 267 -1.75 70.60 20.08
CA ASN A 267 -3.15 71.03 20.27
C ASN A 267 -3.90 70.10 21.24
N LEU A 268 -3.14 69.37 22.08
CA LEU A 268 -3.65 68.42 23.06
C LEU A 268 -3.57 69.01 24.47
N ASP A 269 -4.64 68.89 25.26
CA ASP A 269 -4.54 69.00 26.72
C ASP A 269 -3.79 67.78 27.26
N LEU A 270 -2.46 67.91 27.25
CA LEU A 270 -1.52 66.83 27.54
C LEU A 270 -1.68 66.29 28.97
N PRO A 271 -1.83 67.11 30.03
CA PRO A 271 -2.12 66.59 31.38
C PRO A 271 -3.39 65.73 31.44
N ALA A 272 -4.48 66.18 30.82
CA ALA A 272 -5.73 65.42 30.78
C ALA A 272 -5.57 64.11 30.00
N PHE A 273 -4.88 64.14 28.86
CA PHE A 273 -4.62 62.95 28.05
C PHE A 273 -3.76 61.92 28.78
N ILE A 274 -2.64 62.33 29.38
CA ILE A 274 -1.76 61.44 30.16
C ILE A 274 -2.55 60.80 31.31
N LYS A 275 -3.34 61.59 32.05
CA LYS A 275 -4.19 61.08 33.14
C LYS A 275 -5.17 60.01 32.64
N GLN A 276 -5.79 60.20 31.48
CA GLN A 276 -6.70 59.23 30.87
C GLN A 276 -5.98 57.96 30.39
N VAL A 277 -4.78 58.10 29.82
CA VAL A 277 -3.92 56.97 29.41
C VAL A 277 -3.53 56.13 30.62
N VAL A 278 -3.00 56.73 31.69
CA VAL A 278 -2.52 55.96 32.86
C VAL A 278 -3.65 55.37 33.70
N SER A 279 -4.83 56.00 33.74
CA SER A 279 -5.98 55.53 34.55
C SER A 279 -6.80 54.39 33.92
N THR A 280 -6.62 54.11 32.64
CA THR A 280 -7.32 53.00 31.95
C THR A 280 -6.93 51.66 32.56
N LYS A 281 -7.88 50.74 32.78
CA LYS A 281 -7.56 49.41 33.34
C LYS A 281 -6.56 48.69 32.42
N LYS A 282 -5.48 48.17 32.99
CA LYS A 282 -4.46 47.38 32.30
C LYS A 282 -5.12 46.10 31.78
N GLN A 283 -5.34 46.01 30.47
CA GLN A 283 -5.75 44.78 29.81
C GLN A 283 -4.47 44.09 29.34
N ALA A 284 -4.19 42.87 29.80
CA ALA A 284 -3.10 42.08 29.24
C ALA A 284 -3.40 41.83 27.75
N ALA A 285 -2.38 41.91 26.88
CA ALA A 285 -2.52 41.41 25.52
C ALA A 285 -2.91 39.92 25.63
N SER A 286 -3.97 39.51 24.93
CA SER A 286 -4.56 38.16 25.00
C SER A 286 -3.49 37.08 24.77
N ALA A 287 -2.98 36.47 25.83
CA ALA A 287 -1.87 35.51 25.78
C ALA A 287 -2.33 34.03 25.81
N ASP A 288 -3.63 33.75 25.86
CA ASP A 288 -4.10 32.39 26.20
C ASP A 288 -4.11 31.40 25.02
N LYS A 289 -3.94 31.87 23.76
CA LYS A 289 -3.99 31.00 22.57
C LYS A 289 -2.82 31.29 21.63
N ARG A 290 -1.83 30.41 21.60
CA ARG A 290 -0.65 30.53 20.73
C ARG A 290 -0.63 29.48 19.63
N LEU A 291 -0.30 29.87 18.41
CA LEU A 291 -0.01 28.97 17.29
C LEU A 291 1.48 29.00 16.95
N LEU A 292 1.99 27.88 16.46
CA LEU A 292 3.32 27.79 15.87
C LEU A 292 3.23 27.92 14.35
N GLY A 293 3.75 29.00 13.81
CA GLY A 293 3.87 29.29 12.39
C GLY A 293 5.14 28.69 11.79
N LEU A 294 4.97 27.76 10.85
CA LEU A 294 6.07 27.09 10.17
C LEU A 294 6.38 27.81 8.85
N TYR A 295 7.65 28.18 8.68
CA TYR A 295 8.20 28.69 7.42
C TYR A 295 9.50 27.95 7.10
N LYS A 296 10.04 28.16 5.89
CA LYS A 296 11.31 27.58 5.45
C LYS A 296 12.26 28.68 5.00
N SER A 297 13.44 28.78 5.58
CA SER A 297 14.46 29.75 5.14
C SER A 297 14.99 29.47 3.73
N SER A 298 14.89 28.23 3.27
CA SER A 298 15.17 27.79 1.89
C SER A 298 14.27 28.45 0.83
N GLU A 299 13.13 29.03 1.22
CA GLU A 299 12.30 29.88 0.35
C GLU A 299 12.76 31.36 0.33
N ASN A 300 13.95 31.67 0.84
CA ASN A 300 14.50 33.03 0.98
C ASN A 300 13.64 33.96 1.84
N VAL A 301 12.99 33.42 2.87
CA VAL A 301 12.19 34.17 3.85
C VAL A 301 12.71 33.94 5.28
N ASN A 302 12.36 34.84 6.19
CA ASN A 302 12.68 34.71 7.62
C ASN A 302 11.42 34.91 8.47
N GLU A 303 11.56 34.99 9.80
CA GLU A 303 10.42 35.15 10.71
C GLU A 303 9.59 36.42 10.46
N ARG A 304 10.15 37.41 9.75
CA ARG A 304 9.50 38.71 9.45
C ARG A 304 8.91 38.77 8.05
N THR A 305 9.51 38.10 7.07
CA THR A 305 9.18 38.25 5.64
C THR A 305 8.32 37.14 5.06
N ASN A 306 8.12 36.04 5.81
CA ASN A 306 7.28 34.93 5.37
C ASN A 306 5.79 35.32 5.23
N PHE A 307 5.03 34.50 4.49
CA PHE A 307 3.62 34.79 4.19
C PHE A 307 2.72 34.74 5.42
N LEU A 308 3.06 33.96 6.44
CA LEU A 308 2.31 33.95 7.71
C LEU A 308 2.44 35.31 8.40
N ALA A 309 3.65 35.86 8.50
CA ALA A 309 3.90 37.17 9.10
C ALA A 309 3.17 38.29 8.34
N ARG A 310 3.18 38.20 7.01
CA ARG A 310 2.59 39.21 6.13
C ARG A 310 1.06 39.21 6.10
N PHE A 311 0.44 38.04 5.95
CA PHE A 311 -0.99 37.92 5.65
C PHE A 311 -1.81 37.32 6.80
N VAL A 312 -1.22 36.48 7.64
CA VAL A 312 -1.95 35.67 8.63
C VAL A 312 -1.91 36.28 10.03
N ALA A 313 -0.73 36.74 10.47
CA ALA A 313 -0.52 37.21 11.84
C ALA A 313 -1.48 38.33 12.27
N PRO A 314 -1.77 39.36 11.44
CA PRO A 314 -2.77 40.37 11.78
C PRO A 314 -4.17 39.80 12.05
N ILE A 315 -4.58 38.82 11.24
CA ILE A 315 -5.90 38.20 11.31
C ILE A 315 -6.01 37.29 12.53
N LEU A 316 -4.95 36.55 12.85
CA LEU A 316 -4.89 35.73 14.05
C LEU A 316 -4.96 36.58 15.32
N TYR A 317 -4.27 37.72 15.34
CA TYR A 317 -4.33 38.66 16.45
C TYR A 317 -5.77 39.16 16.67
N ASP A 318 -6.45 39.54 15.59
CA ASP A 318 -7.87 39.88 15.57
C ASP A 318 -8.78 38.77 16.12
N LEU A 319 -8.43 37.51 15.89
CA LEU A 319 -9.14 36.33 16.39
C LEU A 319 -8.73 35.94 17.82
N GLY A 320 -7.82 36.68 18.45
CA GLY A 320 -7.35 36.46 19.82
C GLY A 320 -6.22 35.42 19.94
N TYR A 321 -5.47 35.18 18.86
CA TYR A 321 -4.32 34.26 18.81
C TYR A 321 -3.00 35.02 18.65
N GLU A 322 -1.95 34.54 19.32
CA GLU A 322 -0.57 34.93 19.03
C GLU A 322 0.09 33.91 18.10
N LEU A 323 1.05 34.36 17.29
CA LEU A 323 1.80 33.53 16.36
C LEU A 323 3.30 33.62 16.66
N ASP A 324 3.89 32.50 17.04
CA ASP A 324 5.35 32.33 17.10
C ASP A 324 5.83 31.71 15.78
N TYR A 325 7.05 32.02 15.34
CA TYR A 325 7.60 31.51 14.07
C TYR A 325 8.69 30.48 14.32
N TYR A 326 8.76 29.49 13.44
CA TYR A 326 9.80 28.49 13.46
C TYR A 326 10.22 28.09 12.06
N ASP A 327 11.53 28.13 11.84
CA ASP A 327 12.17 27.72 10.60
C ASP A 327 12.28 26.19 10.56
N LEU A 328 11.52 25.56 9.67
CA LEU A 328 11.47 24.12 9.53
C LEU A 328 12.78 23.54 8.99
N ASP A 329 13.59 24.35 8.30
CA ASP A 329 14.91 23.92 7.81
C ASP A 329 15.92 23.71 8.94
N GLN A 330 15.61 24.16 10.17
CA GLN A 330 16.39 23.88 11.38
C GLN A 330 16.03 22.53 12.04
N GLY A 331 15.14 21.75 11.42
CA GLY A 331 14.62 20.48 11.96
C GLY A 331 13.21 20.62 12.53
N LEU A 332 12.63 19.52 13.02
CA LEU A 332 11.26 19.51 13.57
C LEU A 332 11.25 19.98 15.05
N PRO A 333 10.24 20.75 15.49
CA PRO A 333 10.12 21.14 16.90
C PRO A 333 9.92 19.93 17.81
N ALA A 334 10.64 19.89 18.93
CA ALA A 334 10.43 18.90 19.98
C ALA A 334 9.06 19.05 20.68
N ASP A 335 8.46 17.95 21.14
CA ASP A 335 7.14 17.94 21.77
C ASP A 335 7.05 18.81 23.03
N SER A 336 8.14 18.93 23.79
CA SER A 336 8.19 19.82 24.97
C SER A 336 7.93 21.29 24.59
N LYS A 337 8.41 21.71 23.42
CA LYS A 337 8.14 23.04 22.86
C LYS A 337 6.69 23.19 22.43
N MET A 338 6.06 22.10 21.99
CA MET A 338 4.67 22.06 21.50
C MET A 338 3.61 22.24 22.59
N SER A 339 3.93 21.95 23.85
CA SER A 339 3.01 22.05 25.00
C SER A 339 2.33 23.42 25.19
N ARG A 340 2.96 24.51 24.73
CA ARG A 340 2.42 25.88 24.84
C ARG A 340 1.50 26.29 23.68
N TYR A 341 1.43 25.49 22.62
CA TYR A 341 0.72 25.83 21.39
C TYR A 341 -0.58 25.04 21.28
N VAL A 342 -1.66 25.73 20.91
CA VAL A 342 -2.97 25.10 20.65
C VAL A 342 -3.09 24.53 19.23
N GLY A 343 -2.10 24.81 18.39
CA GLY A 343 -2.09 24.40 16.98
C GLY A 343 -0.84 24.84 16.23
N VAL A 344 -0.74 24.35 15.00
CA VAL A 344 0.30 24.63 14.03
C VAL A 344 -0.33 25.25 12.78
N ILE A 345 0.37 26.18 12.15
CA ILE A 345 -0.02 26.74 10.86
C ILE A 345 1.19 26.82 9.95
N SER A 346 1.07 26.31 8.72
CA SER A 346 2.11 26.40 7.70
C SER A 346 1.63 27.20 6.50
N TRP A 347 2.56 27.91 5.87
CA TRP A 347 2.34 28.45 4.53
C TRP A 347 3.64 28.37 3.72
N PHE A 348 3.74 27.32 2.91
CA PHE A 348 4.88 27.10 2.02
C PHE A 348 4.53 27.48 0.57
N THR A 349 5.56 27.82 -0.18
CA THR A 349 5.46 28.17 -1.60
C THR A 349 6.06 27.11 -2.52
N THR A 350 6.89 26.21 -1.99
CA THR A 350 7.48 25.09 -2.74
C THR A 350 7.05 23.72 -2.20
N PRO A 351 7.05 22.66 -3.04
CA PRO A 351 6.57 21.33 -2.68
C PRO A 351 7.54 20.47 -1.86
N GLU A 352 8.63 21.05 -1.36
CA GLU A 352 9.71 20.32 -0.66
C GLU A 352 9.94 20.76 0.78
N VAL A 353 10.06 19.77 1.66
CA VAL A 353 10.43 19.88 3.07
C VAL A 353 11.48 18.80 3.28
N ALA A 354 12.56 19.15 3.96
CA ALA A 354 13.58 18.18 4.33
C ALA A 354 12.95 17.09 5.23
N LYS A 355 13.18 15.81 4.90
CA LYS A 355 12.58 14.65 5.60
C LYS A 355 11.04 14.75 5.64
N ALA A 356 10.44 14.82 4.46
CA ALA A 356 8.99 14.97 4.29
C ALA A 356 8.18 13.90 5.06
N ALA A 357 8.66 12.65 5.11
CA ALA A 357 7.99 11.58 5.86
C ALA A 357 7.94 11.87 7.37
N ASP A 358 9.04 12.39 7.95
CA ASP A 358 9.10 12.74 9.37
C ASP A 358 8.19 13.93 9.69
N TYR A 359 8.09 14.91 8.79
CA TYR A 359 7.18 16.05 8.94
C TYR A 359 5.71 15.60 8.95
N ILE A 360 5.32 14.67 8.09
CA ILE A 360 3.95 14.12 8.06
C ILE A 360 3.65 13.37 9.37
N ASN A 361 4.58 12.53 9.84
CA ASN A 361 4.43 11.82 11.11
C ASN A 361 4.31 12.79 12.29
N TRP A 362 5.12 13.86 12.29
CA TRP A 362 5.07 14.90 13.30
C TRP A 362 3.74 15.66 13.29
N LEU A 363 3.20 16.03 12.12
CA LEU A 363 1.87 16.63 11.99
C LEU A 363 0.77 15.69 12.52
N ALA A 364 0.86 14.40 12.20
CA ALA A 364 -0.07 13.40 12.71
C ALA A 364 -0.02 13.33 14.25
N ALA A 365 1.17 13.38 14.86
CA ALA A 365 1.31 13.43 16.32
C ALA A 365 0.73 14.73 16.94
N GLN A 366 0.78 15.86 16.21
CA GLN A 366 0.11 17.08 16.67
C GLN A 366 -1.41 16.92 16.65
N ASN A 367 -1.94 16.26 15.62
CA ASN A 367 -3.37 15.94 15.52
C ASN A 367 -3.82 15.03 16.68
N ASP A 368 -3.08 13.95 16.95
CA ASP A 368 -3.38 13.01 18.04
C ASP A 368 -3.35 13.70 19.42
N ALA A 369 -2.47 14.69 19.59
CA ALA A 369 -2.39 15.50 20.79
C ALA A 369 -3.48 16.59 20.89
N GLY A 370 -4.47 16.57 19.98
CA GLY A 370 -5.61 17.49 19.94
C GLY A 370 -5.26 18.91 19.46
N ARG A 371 -4.07 19.12 18.89
CA ARG A 371 -3.65 20.43 18.36
C ARG A 371 -4.23 20.63 16.96
N ARG A 372 -4.67 21.85 16.66
CA ARG A 372 -5.21 22.20 15.33
C ARG A 372 -4.08 22.30 14.29
N ALA A 373 -4.29 21.80 13.07
CA ALA A 373 -3.34 21.98 11.97
C ALA A 373 -3.96 22.78 10.82
N VAL A 374 -3.38 23.93 10.49
CA VAL A 374 -3.83 24.76 9.35
C VAL A 374 -2.75 24.77 8.28
N ILE A 375 -3.07 24.27 7.09
CA ILE A 375 -2.17 24.24 5.94
C ILE A 375 -2.69 25.24 4.92
N LEU A 376 -1.90 26.28 4.68
CA LEU A 376 -2.14 27.27 3.63
C LEU A 376 -1.07 27.10 2.55
N GLY A 377 -1.44 27.35 1.30
CA GLY A 377 -0.46 27.23 0.23
C GLY A 377 -0.11 25.78 -0.07
N ASN A 378 1.17 25.54 -0.32
CA ASN A 378 1.65 24.21 -0.63
C ASN A 378 1.84 23.38 0.65
N PHE A 379 1.51 22.08 0.61
CA PHE A 379 1.74 21.17 1.74
C PHE A 379 3.24 20.96 2.04
N GLY A 380 4.09 21.09 1.03
CA GLY A 380 5.55 21.04 1.14
C GLY A 380 6.15 19.65 1.29
N ALA A 381 5.38 18.60 1.57
CA ALA A 381 5.93 17.28 1.89
C ALA A 381 5.71 16.22 0.80
N PHE A 382 5.84 16.60 -0.47
CA PHE A 382 5.55 15.69 -1.59
C PHE A 382 6.71 14.74 -1.91
N ALA A 383 7.94 15.16 -1.65
CA ALA A 383 9.14 14.37 -1.93
C ALA A 383 10.31 14.76 -1.01
N GLU A 384 11.24 13.83 -0.85
CA GLU A 384 12.45 13.96 -0.01
C GLU A 384 13.68 13.40 -0.73
N ASP A 385 14.85 13.87 -0.32
CA ASP A 385 16.14 13.35 -0.80
C ASP A 385 16.69 12.33 0.20
N ILE A 386 16.99 11.12 -0.27
CA ILE A 386 17.49 10.01 0.53
C ILE A 386 18.99 9.82 0.27
N PRO A 387 19.85 9.89 1.30
CA PRO A 387 21.27 9.60 1.16
C PRO A 387 21.52 8.17 0.67
N SER A 388 22.33 8.01 -0.37
CA SER A 388 22.75 6.71 -0.87
C SER A 388 24.23 6.68 -1.23
N LYS A 389 24.82 5.48 -1.30
CA LYS A 389 26.22 5.30 -1.74
C LYS A 389 26.47 5.76 -3.18
N ALA A 390 25.42 5.91 -3.99
CA ALA A 390 25.48 6.36 -5.38
C ALA A 390 25.17 7.87 -5.55
N GLY A 391 25.03 8.60 -4.44
CA GLY A 391 24.52 9.99 -4.40
C GLY A 391 23.08 10.05 -3.88
N ASP A 392 22.63 11.24 -3.49
CA ASP A 392 21.28 11.42 -2.95
C ASP A 392 20.23 11.09 -4.02
N VAL A 393 19.24 10.28 -3.65
CA VAL A 393 18.15 9.85 -4.55
C VAL A 393 16.87 10.57 -4.15
N ARG A 394 16.26 11.26 -5.11
CA ARG A 394 14.95 11.87 -4.94
C ARG A 394 13.86 10.80 -4.86
N ARG A 395 13.08 10.78 -3.78
CA ARG A 395 11.94 9.89 -3.59
C ARG A 395 10.64 10.68 -3.44
N PHE A 396 9.62 10.31 -4.21
CA PHE A 396 8.25 10.78 -4.03
C PHE A 396 7.51 9.87 -3.03
N LEU A 397 6.84 10.50 -2.06
CA LEU A 397 6.05 9.77 -1.07
C LEU A 397 4.82 9.12 -1.72
N GLN A 398 4.34 8.05 -1.10
CA GLN A 398 3.19 7.28 -1.57
C GLN A 398 1.92 7.61 -0.79
N SER A 399 0.74 7.31 -1.36
CA SER A 399 -0.57 7.59 -0.74
C SER A 399 -0.71 7.14 0.73
N PRO A 400 -0.25 5.94 1.15
CA PRO A 400 -0.30 5.55 2.56
C PRO A 400 0.47 6.49 3.49
N GLU A 401 1.60 7.03 3.04
CA GLU A 401 2.43 7.93 3.85
C GLU A 401 1.73 9.28 4.08
N TYR A 402 1.13 9.87 3.04
CA TYR A 402 0.34 11.11 3.19
C TYR A 402 -0.85 10.91 4.12
N ASN A 403 -1.52 9.76 4.01
CA ASN A 403 -2.74 9.48 4.75
C ASN A 403 -2.52 9.18 6.24
N ARG A 404 -1.28 8.98 6.71
CA ARG A 404 -0.95 8.99 8.15
C ARG A 404 -1.38 10.29 8.85
N PHE A 405 -1.31 11.41 8.13
CA PHE A 405 -1.83 12.68 8.61
C PHE A 405 -3.21 12.98 8.03
N PHE A 406 -3.37 12.93 6.71
CA PHE A 406 -4.61 13.41 6.08
C PHE A 406 -5.84 12.64 6.54
N TYR A 407 -5.76 11.31 6.64
CA TYR A 407 -6.92 10.47 6.96
C TYR A 407 -7.49 10.76 8.36
N PRO A 408 -6.70 10.71 9.46
CA PRO A 408 -7.19 11.13 10.77
C PRO A 408 -7.44 12.65 10.87
N PHE A 409 -6.89 13.46 9.97
CA PHE A 409 -7.23 14.89 9.85
C PHE A 409 -8.61 15.12 9.21
N GLY A 410 -9.21 14.10 8.60
CA GLY A 410 -10.53 14.10 7.99
C GLY A 410 -10.54 14.11 6.46
N LEU A 411 -9.40 13.93 5.80
CA LEU A 411 -9.24 13.97 4.35
C LEU A 411 -8.51 12.71 3.82
N GLU A 412 -8.76 12.26 2.61
CA GLU A 412 -7.99 11.15 2.00
C GLU A 412 -7.24 11.66 0.78
N PHE A 413 -5.92 11.58 0.81
CA PHE A 413 -5.04 11.90 -0.30
C PHE A 413 -4.90 10.67 -1.21
N ARG A 414 -5.45 10.74 -2.43
CA ARG A 414 -5.46 9.62 -3.38
C ARG A 414 -4.39 9.69 -4.47
N ALA A 415 -3.59 10.75 -4.50
CA ALA A 415 -2.54 10.98 -5.49
C ALA A 415 -3.07 10.91 -6.95
N ALA A 416 -3.37 12.06 -7.55
CA ALA A 416 -3.63 12.16 -8.99
C ALA A 416 -3.34 13.58 -9.47
N TRP A 417 -2.09 14.01 -9.34
CA TRP A 417 -1.72 15.37 -9.65
C TRP A 417 -1.85 15.69 -11.15
N THR A 418 -2.30 16.90 -11.48
CA THR A 418 -2.16 17.44 -12.84
C THR A 418 -1.96 18.96 -12.79
N PRO A 419 -1.06 19.51 -13.62
CA PRO A 419 -0.97 20.94 -13.85
C PRO A 419 -1.94 21.42 -14.95
N GLU A 420 -2.61 20.51 -15.66
CA GLU A 420 -3.46 20.81 -16.81
C GLU A 420 -4.80 21.40 -16.36
N LYS A 421 -4.88 22.72 -16.47
CA LYS A 421 -6.04 23.53 -16.07
C LYS A 421 -7.31 23.16 -16.85
N LYS A 422 -7.22 22.79 -18.14
CA LYS A 422 -8.41 22.53 -18.96
C LYS A 422 -9.25 21.34 -18.49
N SER A 423 -8.62 20.41 -17.79
CA SER A 423 -9.28 19.21 -17.25
C SER A 423 -9.95 19.46 -15.91
N VAL A 424 -9.75 20.61 -15.28
CA VAL A 424 -10.22 20.92 -13.92
C VAL A 424 -11.35 21.92 -13.98
N GLN A 425 -12.42 21.68 -13.23
CA GLN A 425 -13.57 22.57 -13.14
C GLN A 425 -13.99 22.79 -11.69
N VAL A 426 -14.41 24.00 -11.34
CA VAL A 426 -14.99 24.27 -10.02
C VAL A 426 -16.37 23.61 -9.93
N VAL A 427 -16.59 22.79 -8.91
CA VAL A 427 -17.87 22.12 -8.65
C VAL A 427 -18.67 22.88 -7.60
N LYS A 428 -18.02 23.22 -6.48
CA LYS A 428 -18.64 23.93 -5.37
C LYS A 428 -17.79 25.13 -4.98
N LYS A 429 -18.42 26.29 -4.79
CA LYS A 429 -17.80 27.52 -4.28
C LYS A 429 -18.72 28.18 -3.24
N ASP A 430 -18.31 28.21 -1.98
CA ASP A 430 -18.98 28.96 -0.91
C ASP A 430 -18.54 30.42 -0.96
N GLU A 431 -19.40 31.30 -1.47
CA GLU A 431 -19.08 32.72 -1.66
C GLU A 431 -18.84 33.49 -0.35
N SER A 432 -19.26 32.94 0.79
CA SER A 432 -19.02 33.58 2.08
C SER A 432 -17.54 33.52 2.49
N VAL A 433 -16.81 32.50 2.02
CA VAL A 433 -15.38 32.29 2.27
C VAL A 433 -14.56 32.49 1.00
N VAL A 434 -14.97 31.95 -0.14
CA VAL A 434 -14.31 32.15 -1.44
C VAL A 434 -14.93 33.38 -2.12
N THR A 435 -14.51 34.55 -1.67
CA THR A 435 -15.11 35.84 -2.07
C THR A 435 -14.72 36.26 -3.49
N TRP A 436 -13.64 35.70 -4.01
CA TRP A 436 -13.18 35.95 -5.37
C TRP A 436 -12.40 34.75 -5.92
N LEU A 437 -12.58 34.44 -7.19
CA LEU A 437 -11.75 33.51 -7.94
C LEU A 437 -11.61 34.12 -9.33
N GLU A 438 -10.38 34.26 -9.85
CA GLU A 438 -10.17 34.82 -11.17
C GLU A 438 -11.01 34.04 -12.23
N PRO A 439 -11.66 34.73 -13.19
CA PRO A 439 -12.44 34.05 -14.21
C PRO A 439 -11.63 33.00 -14.98
N GLY A 440 -12.10 31.75 -14.99
CA GLY A 440 -11.38 30.63 -15.62
C GLY A 440 -10.17 30.13 -14.83
N HIS A 441 -9.90 30.68 -13.64
CA HIS A 441 -8.82 30.20 -12.79
C HIS A 441 -9.21 28.90 -12.11
N VAL A 442 -8.56 27.85 -12.56
CA VAL A 442 -8.49 26.55 -11.92
C VAL A 442 -7.01 26.26 -11.72
N GLY A 443 -6.64 25.96 -10.47
CA GLY A 443 -5.26 25.72 -10.08
C GLY A 443 -4.73 24.39 -10.60
N HIS A 444 -3.59 23.98 -10.06
CA HIS A 444 -3.22 22.56 -10.15
C HIS A 444 -4.22 21.74 -9.31
N TYR A 445 -4.32 20.45 -9.64
CA TYR A 445 -5.22 19.53 -8.96
C TYR A 445 -4.41 18.52 -8.17
N TYR A 446 -4.79 18.30 -6.91
CA TYR A 446 -4.48 17.12 -6.13
C TYR A 446 -5.80 16.43 -5.83
N TRP A 447 -5.81 15.09 -5.76
CA TRP A 447 -7.02 14.39 -5.37
C TRP A 447 -7.10 14.22 -3.86
N ILE A 448 -7.94 15.04 -3.24
CA ILE A 448 -8.16 15.07 -1.80
C ILE A 448 -9.65 14.86 -1.55
N ARG A 449 -10.04 13.68 -1.10
CA ARG A 449 -11.43 13.39 -0.77
C ARG A 449 -11.74 13.83 0.66
N SER A 450 -12.94 14.36 0.86
CA SER A 450 -13.44 14.64 2.21
C SER A 450 -14.01 13.36 2.80
N VAL A 451 -13.47 12.87 3.92
CA VAL A 451 -13.90 11.60 4.53
C VAL A 451 -14.57 11.75 5.90
N HIS A 452 -14.43 12.90 6.56
CA HIS A 452 -15.13 13.19 7.80
C HIS A 452 -16.47 13.92 7.53
N PRO A 453 -17.60 13.48 8.11
CA PRO A 453 -18.92 14.06 7.81
C PRO A 453 -19.08 15.51 8.26
N ASP A 454 -18.37 15.94 9.31
CA ASP A 454 -18.41 17.32 9.82
C ASP A 454 -17.51 18.31 9.03
N ASN A 455 -16.81 17.85 7.98
CA ASN A 455 -15.97 18.73 7.17
C ASN A 455 -16.77 19.82 6.46
N LYS A 456 -16.27 21.06 6.51
CA LYS A 456 -16.81 22.19 5.77
C LYS A 456 -15.99 22.45 4.52
N GLN A 457 -16.46 21.93 3.39
CA GLN A 457 -15.84 22.14 2.08
C GLN A 457 -16.30 23.47 1.48
N PHE A 458 -15.40 24.45 1.39
CA PHE A 458 -15.66 25.79 0.87
C PHE A 458 -15.38 25.90 -0.64
N LEU A 459 -14.41 25.15 -1.15
CA LEU A 459 -14.12 25.04 -2.57
C LEU A 459 -13.82 23.59 -2.94
N THR A 460 -14.57 23.05 -3.91
CA THR A 460 -14.25 21.76 -4.54
C THR A 460 -14.07 21.93 -6.03
N VAL A 461 -13.15 21.16 -6.59
CA VAL A 461 -12.88 21.08 -8.02
C VAL A 461 -12.98 19.64 -8.50
N ASN A 462 -13.36 19.43 -9.74
CA ASN A 462 -13.43 18.11 -10.36
C ASN A 462 -12.48 18.02 -11.55
N ARG A 463 -11.80 16.88 -11.69
CA ARG A 463 -11.12 16.49 -12.92
C ARG A 463 -12.07 15.76 -13.85
N THR A 464 -12.35 16.34 -15.00
CA THR A 464 -13.34 15.82 -15.97
C THR A 464 -12.90 14.54 -16.69
N ASP A 465 -11.61 14.22 -16.65
CA ASP A 465 -11.05 12.98 -17.21
C ASP A 465 -11.08 11.79 -16.24
N LEU A 466 -11.52 12.01 -15.00
CA LEU A 466 -11.69 10.99 -13.98
C LEU A 466 -13.18 10.70 -13.74
N GLN A 467 -13.51 9.43 -13.48
CA GLN A 467 -14.89 9.04 -13.18
C GLN A 467 -15.39 9.63 -11.85
N ASP A 468 -14.52 9.70 -10.83
CA ASP A 468 -14.82 10.24 -9.49
C ASP A 468 -13.84 11.36 -9.09
N GLY A 469 -13.61 12.34 -9.96
CA GLY A 469 -12.53 13.32 -9.82
C GLY A 469 -12.75 14.50 -8.85
N GLU A 470 -13.74 14.49 -7.95
CA GLU A 470 -13.99 15.63 -7.06
C GLU A 470 -12.94 15.69 -5.93
N SER A 471 -12.41 16.88 -5.69
CA SER A 471 -11.36 17.17 -4.72
C SER A 471 -11.67 18.42 -3.90
N ALA A 472 -11.49 18.31 -2.59
CA ALA A 472 -11.64 19.39 -1.62
C ALA A 472 -10.34 20.20 -1.54
N VAL A 473 -10.31 21.38 -2.17
CA VAL A 473 -9.11 22.23 -2.28
C VAL A 473 -9.09 23.40 -1.29
N VAL A 474 -10.25 23.76 -0.74
CA VAL A 474 -10.39 24.65 0.43
C VAL A 474 -11.43 24.04 1.38
N VAL A 475 -10.97 23.56 2.53
CA VAL A 475 -11.77 22.78 3.48
C VAL A 475 -11.35 23.05 4.93
N ALA A 476 -12.31 23.20 5.83
CA ALA A 476 -12.08 23.12 7.27
C ALA A 476 -12.54 21.76 7.78
N THR A 477 -11.73 21.15 8.64
CA THR A 477 -12.02 19.88 9.31
C THR A 477 -12.14 20.09 10.81
N PRO A 478 -12.72 19.16 11.57
CA PRO A 478 -12.69 19.22 13.03
C PRO A 478 -11.29 19.27 13.65
N HIS A 479 -10.24 19.02 12.85
CA HIS A 479 -8.85 19.00 13.27
C HIS A 479 -8.03 20.19 12.74
N GLY A 480 -8.63 21.08 11.94
CA GLY A 480 -7.94 22.22 11.38
C GLY A 480 -8.49 22.68 10.03
N GLY A 481 -7.62 23.03 9.09
CA GLY A 481 -8.05 23.34 7.73
C GLY A 481 -6.94 23.26 6.69
N LEU A 482 -7.35 23.07 5.44
CA LEU A 482 -6.48 23.02 4.26
C LEU A 482 -6.99 24.01 3.22
N ALA A 483 -6.12 24.88 2.72
CA ALA A 483 -6.40 25.73 1.56
C ALA A 483 -5.16 25.78 0.66
N LEU A 484 -5.26 25.17 -0.52
CA LEU A 484 -4.13 24.97 -1.43
C LEU A 484 -3.75 26.24 -2.21
N GLU A 485 -2.48 26.38 -2.60
CA GLU A 485 -1.86 27.64 -3.02
C GLU A 485 -2.57 28.39 -4.14
N SER A 486 -2.98 27.69 -5.19
CA SER A 486 -3.68 28.33 -6.31
C SER A 486 -5.05 28.88 -5.90
N TYR A 487 -5.61 28.41 -4.79
CA TYR A 487 -6.94 28.77 -4.32
C TYR A 487 -6.92 29.73 -3.12
N VAL A 488 -5.75 30.14 -2.64
CA VAL A 488 -5.61 31.10 -1.54
C VAL A 488 -5.30 32.51 -2.03
N LEU A 489 -4.25 32.65 -2.85
CA LEU A 489 -3.73 33.94 -3.32
C LEU A 489 -3.59 33.91 -4.84
N GLY A 490 -4.11 34.95 -5.50
CA GLY A 490 -3.99 35.18 -6.93
C GLY A 490 -3.37 36.54 -7.24
N THR A 491 -3.30 36.89 -8.52
CA THR A 491 -2.94 38.22 -8.98
C THR A 491 -4.17 38.84 -9.63
N ASP A 492 -4.56 40.02 -9.17
CA ASP A 492 -5.68 40.74 -9.76
C ASP A 492 -5.29 41.19 -11.19
N PRO A 493 -6.05 40.79 -12.23
CA PRO A 493 -5.64 40.99 -13.62
C PRO A 493 -5.59 42.47 -14.02
N ASP A 494 -6.39 43.33 -13.37
CA ASP A 494 -6.48 44.75 -13.69
C ASP A 494 -5.34 45.54 -13.02
N THR A 495 -5.11 45.28 -11.74
CA THR A 495 -4.14 46.04 -10.93
C THR A 495 -2.75 45.42 -10.90
N LYS A 496 -2.60 44.16 -11.33
CA LYS A 496 -1.40 43.32 -11.17
C LYS A 496 -0.95 43.17 -9.71
N GLN A 497 -1.83 43.46 -8.75
CA GLN A 497 -1.53 43.34 -7.32
C GLN A 497 -1.94 41.95 -6.80
N PRO A 498 -1.26 41.43 -5.76
CA PRO A 498 -1.71 40.22 -5.07
C PRO A 498 -3.11 40.42 -4.48
N ARG A 499 -4.01 39.45 -4.71
CA ARG A 499 -5.38 39.47 -4.20
C ARG A 499 -5.76 38.11 -3.64
N MET A 500 -6.31 38.10 -2.43
CA MET A 500 -6.79 36.87 -1.80
C MET A 500 -8.04 36.36 -2.51
N HIS A 501 -8.06 35.06 -2.82
CA HIS A 501 -9.26 34.36 -3.28
C HIS A 501 -10.23 34.07 -2.13
N ILE A 502 -9.69 33.90 -0.92
CA ILE A 502 -10.47 33.58 0.28
C ILE A 502 -10.49 34.73 1.30
N ASP A 503 -11.62 34.87 1.99
CA ASP A 503 -11.76 35.59 3.26
C ASP A 503 -11.03 34.78 4.35
N LEU A 504 -9.75 35.10 4.50
CA LEU A 504 -8.83 34.38 5.37
C LEU A 504 -9.28 34.42 6.85
N LYS A 505 -9.98 35.47 7.29
CA LYS A 505 -10.51 35.55 8.67
C LYS A 505 -11.60 34.52 8.92
N LYS A 506 -12.54 34.36 7.99
CA LYS A 506 -13.59 33.34 8.11
C LYS A 506 -13.05 31.93 7.97
N PHE A 507 -12.13 31.70 7.03
CA PHE A 507 -11.48 30.40 6.90
C PHE A 507 -10.73 30.00 8.18
N LEU A 508 -9.86 30.88 8.71
CA LEU A 508 -9.11 30.60 9.94
C LEU A 508 -10.02 30.42 11.14
N SER A 509 -11.09 31.23 11.24
CA SER A 509 -12.10 31.06 12.30
C SER A 509 -12.74 29.67 12.22
N ALA A 510 -13.17 29.22 11.04
CA ALA A 510 -13.73 27.89 10.86
C ALA A 510 -12.70 26.79 11.20
N SER A 511 -11.49 26.86 10.64
CA SER A 511 -10.43 25.86 10.84
C SER A 511 -9.98 25.73 12.29
N LEU A 512 -10.00 26.81 13.07
CA LEU A 512 -9.54 26.79 14.46
C LEU A 512 -10.66 26.44 15.46
N THR A 513 -11.93 26.60 15.08
CA THR A 513 -13.07 26.48 16.02
C THR A 513 -14.06 25.37 15.70
N LEU A 514 -14.04 24.79 14.49
CA LEU A 514 -14.93 23.69 14.10
C LEU A 514 -14.79 22.53 15.08
N GLN A 515 -15.92 22.06 15.61
CA GLN A 515 -15.99 20.93 16.55
C GLN A 515 -16.66 19.74 15.87
N PRO A 516 -16.20 18.51 16.12
CA PRO A 516 -16.87 17.31 15.61
C PRO A 516 -18.22 17.16 16.30
N THR A 517 -19.27 16.83 15.53
CA THR A 517 -20.60 16.48 16.07
C THR A 517 -20.89 14.99 15.94
N SER A 518 -20.18 14.31 15.03
CA SER A 518 -20.23 12.87 14.82
C SER A 518 -19.18 12.12 15.64
N LYS A 519 -19.44 10.84 15.93
CA LYS A 519 -18.51 9.93 16.64
C LYS A 519 -17.69 9.05 15.68
N VAL A 520 -17.51 9.49 14.42
CA VAL A 520 -16.83 8.67 13.40
C VAL A 520 -15.35 8.51 13.77
N SER A 521 -14.91 7.27 13.93
CA SER A 521 -13.48 6.95 14.02
C SER A 521 -12.95 6.75 12.61
N LEU A 522 -11.88 7.49 12.27
CA LEU A 522 -11.21 7.38 10.97
C LEU A 522 -9.93 6.54 11.06
N THR A 523 -9.66 5.84 12.16
CA THR A 523 -8.47 4.97 12.26
C THR A 523 -8.88 3.50 12.15
N PRO A 524 -8.14 2.66 11.39
CA PRO A 524 -8.38 1.23 11.35
C PRO A 524 -8.07 0.58 12.72
N ASP A 525 -8.83 -0.44 13.12
CA ASP A 525 -8.54 -1.19 14.35
C ASP A 525 -7.47 -2.26 14.13
N VAL A 526 -6.24 -1.80 13.93
CA VAL A 526 -5.06 -2.68 13.78
C VAL A 526 -4.71 -3.36 15.11
N SER A 527 -5.04 -2.74 16.25
CA SER A 527 -4.83 -3.34 17.57
C SER A 527 -5.69 -4.59 17.78
N GLU A 528 -6.98 -4.52 17.44
CA GLU A 528 -7.87 -5.65 17.50
C GLU A 528 -7.35 -6.77 16.59
N LEU A 529 -7.02 -6.45 15.33
CA LEU A 529 -6.45 -7.41 14.37
C LEU A 529 -5.21 -8.13 14.93
N LYS A 530 -4.27 -7.40 15.53
CA LYS A 530 -3.06 -7.95 16.15
C LYS A 530 -3.35 -8.78 17.41
N SER A 531 -4.42 -8.46 18.12
CA SER A 531 -4.81 -9.13 19.37
C SER A 531 -5.65 -10.39 19.16
N LYS A 532 -6.30 -10.53 17.99
CA LYS A 532 -7.09 -11.71 17.64
C LYS A 532 -6.18 -12.95 17.71
N PRO A 533 -6.51 -13.95 18.55
CA PRO A 533 -5.71 -15.17 18.62
C PRO A 533 -5.85 -15.96 17.32
N ALA A 534 -4.82 -16.71 16.97
CA ALA A 534 -4.92 -17.71 15.91
C ALA A 534 -6.06 -18.68 16.23
N LEU A 535 -6.91 -18.95 15.24
CA LEU A 535 -7.94 -19.96 15.42
C LEU A 535 -7.28 -21.36 15.43
N PRO A 536 -7.79 -22.30 16.23
CA PRO A 536 -7.25 -23.66 16.21
C PRO A 536 -7.42 -24.27 14.81
N PRO A 537 -6.50 -25.15 14.36
CA PRO A 537 -6.65 -25.89 13.12
C PRO A 537 -8.01 -26.58 13.05
N LEU A 538 -8.57 -26.65 11.85
CA LEU A 538 -9.77 -27.45 11.63
C LEU A 538 -9.42 -28.94 11.79
N PRO A 539 -10.41 -29.80 12.10
CA PRO A 539 -10.19 -31.23 12.10
C PRO A 539 -9.59 -31.67 10.77
N LYS A 540 -8.48 -32.41 10.84
CA LYS A 540 -7.80 -32.93 9.64
C LYS A 540 -8.82 -33.71 8.81
N PRO A 541 -8.91 -33.47 7.49
CA PRO A 541 -9.71 -34.29 6.60
C PRO A 541 -9.34 -35.76 6.80
N GLN A 542 -10.33 -36.61 7.15
CA GLN A 542 -10.11 -38.05 7.17
C GLN A 542 -10.13 -38.56 5.73
N ILE A 543 -8.95 -38.80 5.17
CA ILE A 543 -8.80 -39.38 3.83
C ILE A 543 -8.98 -40.90 3.96
N GLY A 544 -10.07 -41.42 3.39
CA GLY A 544 -10.45 -42.83 3.46
C GLY A 544 -11.39 -43.17 4.63
N GLY A 545 -12.38 -44.02 4.37
CA GLY A 545 -13.24 -44.58 5.44
C GLY A 545 -12.43 -45.50 6.36
N ASN A 546 -13.00 -45.92 7.49
CA ASN A 546 -12.36 -46.83 8.46
C ASN A 546 -12.10 -48.26 7.93
N GLY A 547 -12.28 -48.50 6.63
CA GLY A 547 -12.09 -49.80 5.98
C GLY A 547 -13.14 -50.85 6.35
N VAL A 548 -14.17 -50.49 7.12
CA VAL A 548 -15.24 -51.40 7.54
C VAL A 548 -16.40 -51.28 6.56
N TYR A 549 -16.52 -52.26 5.69
CA TYR A 549 -17.68 -52.43 4.82
C TYR A 549 -18.72 -53.34 5.48
N PRO A 550 -20.02 -53.18 5.17
CA PRO A 550 -21.03 -54.17 5.54
C PRO A 550 -20.59 -55.59 5.12
N PRO A 551 -20.90 -56.65 5.90
CA PRO A 551 -20.43 -58.01 5.63
C PRO A 551 -20.85 -58.57 4.25
N ASP A 552 -21.89 -58.00 3.66
CA ASP A 552 -22.46 -58.32 2.36
C ASP A 552 -21.89 -57.49 1.20
N VAL A 553 -20.97 -56.56 1.48
CA VAL A 553 -20.34 -55.69 0.48
C VAL A 553 -18.90 -56.11 0.25
N THR A 554 -18.63 -56.60 -0.96
CA THR A 554 -17.25 -56.79 -1.44
C THR A 554 -16.76 -55.48 -2.05
N PRO A 555 -15.75 -54.81 -1.49
CA PRO A 555 -15.21 -53.58 -2.07
C PRO A 555 -14.47 -53.86 -3.38
N GLU A 556 -14.74 -53.06 -4.40
CA GLU A 556 -13.99 -53.08 -5.65
C GLU A 556 -12.72 -52.23 -5.52
N SER A 557 -11.55 -52.79 -5.84
CA SER A 557 -10.31 -52.01 -5.89
C SER A 557 -10.37 -50.99 -7.04
N ARG A 558 -9.95 -49.76 -6.74
CA ARG A 558 -9.89 -48.63 -7.67
C ARG A 558 -8.50 -48.02 -7.83
N LYS A 559 -7.49 -48.54 -7.13
CA LYS A 559 -6.12 -48.03 -7.26
C LYS A 559 -5.46 -48.62 -8.50
N ILE A 560 -4.83 -47.76 -9.28
CA ILE A 560 -4.01 -48.13 -10.43
C ILE A 560 -2.60 -47.61 -10.19
N LEU A 561 -1.61 -48.49 -10.35
CA LEU A 561 -0.22 -48.12 -10.20
C LEU A 561 0.33 -47.61 -11.54
N GLY A 562 0.93 -46.43 -11.54
CA GLY A 562 1.70 -45.87 -12.65
C GLY A 562 3.18 -45.71 -12.28
N PHE A 563 4.02 -45.46 -13.28
CA PHE A 563 5.46 -45.28 -13.10
C PHE A 563 5.96 -44.04 -13.81
N TYR A 564 6.99 -43.40 -13.25
CA TYR A 564 7.76 -42.34 -13.90
C TYR A 564 9.26 -42.51 -13.64
N GLN A 565 10.07 -41.74 -14.37
CA GLN A 565 11.54 -41.78 -14.27
C GLN A 565 12.06 -40.38 -13.97
N SER A 566 12.43 -40.09 -12.72
CA SER A 566 12.97 -38.77 -12.35
C SER A 566 14.30 -38.44 -13.02
N SER A 567 15.07 -39.45 -13.47
CA SER A 567 16.25 -39.30 -14.34
C SER A 567 15.95 -38.59 -15.66
N HIS A 568 14.67 -38.56 -16.07
CA HIS A 568 14.19 -37.91 -17.28
C HIS A 568 13.40 -36.61 -16.98
N ASN A 569 13.60 -36.01 -15.81
CA ASN A 569 12.89 -34.82 -15.32
C ASN A 569 11.36 -34.99 -15.24
N GLN A 570 10.91 -36.20 -14.91
CA GLN A 570 9.50 -36.51 -14.65
C GLN A 570 9.21 -36.58 -13.15
N ASP A 571 7.94 -36.38 -12.82
CA ASP A 571 7.34 -36.59 -11.50
C ASP A 571 5.93 -37.22 -11.65
N GLY A 572 5.22 -37.38 -10.53
CA GLY A 572 3.86 -37.91 -10.49
C GLY A 572 2.84 -37.13 -11.33
N SER A 573 3.16 -35.90 -11.75
CA SER A 573 2.27 -35.02 -12.52
C SER A 573 2.70 -34.79 -13.98
N THR A 574 3.96 -35.02 -14.31
CA THR A 574 4.56 -34.68 -15.62
C THR A 574 4.92 -35.89 -16.49
N ASN A 575 4.64 -37.11 -16.03
CA ASN A 575 4.86 -38.33 -16.78
C ASN A 575 3.74 -38.58 -17.84
N PRO A 576 3.98 -39.41 -18.87
CA PRO A 576 3.01 -39.65 -19.94
C PRO A 576 1.64 -40.13 -19.44
N THR A 577 1.61 -40.98 -18.42
CA THR A 577 0.34 -41.49 -17.87
C THR A 577 -0.45 -40.37 -17.19
N ALA A 578 0.21 -39.53 -16.38
CA ALA A 578 -0.41 -38.39 -15.72
C ALA A 578 -0.96 -37.37 -16.73
N LEU A 579 -0.16 -37.03 -17.76
CA LEU A 579 -0.53 -36.02 -18.75
C LEU A 579 -1.61 -36.49 -19.72
N ALA A 580 -1.61 -37.77 -20.12
CA ALA A 580 -2.50 -38.26 -21.17
C ALA A 580 -3.71 -39.05 -20.65
N ALA A 581 -3.51 -39.92 -19.65
CA ALA A 581 -4.48 -40.97 -19.29
C ALA A 581 -5.15 -40.77 -17.93
N GLN A 582 -4.53 -40.04 -17.00
CA GLN A 582 -5.02 -39.94 -15.63
C GLN A 582 -6.45 -39.39 -15.56
N LEU A 583 -6.79 -38.33 -16.29
CA LEU A 583 -8.16 -37.82 -16.35
C LEU A 583 -9.18 -38.88 -16.79
N ILE A 584 -8.82 -39.69 -17.80
CA ILE A 584 -9.68 -40.76 -18.31
C ILE A 584 -9.85 -41.85 -17.24
N LEU A 585 -8.77 -42.22 -16.56
CA LEU A 585 -8.78 -43.21 -15.48
C LEU A 585 -9.61 -42.73 -14.29
N GLU A 586 -9.45 -41.47 -13.88
CA GLU A 586 -10.27 -40.83 -12.84
C GLU A 586 -11.75 -40.77 -13.24
N HIS A 587 -12.04 -40.46 -14.52
CA HIS A 587 -13.40 -40.52 -15.04
C HIS A 587 -13.98 -41.94 -14.96
N LEU A 588 -13.17 -42.99 -15.14
CA LEU A 588 -13.60 -44.38 -14.95
C LEU A 588 -13.71 -44.79 -13.47
N GLY A 589 -13.40 -43.87 -12.55
CA GLY A 589 -13.48 -44.07 -11.10
C GLY A 589 -12.21 -44.63 -10.47
N PHE A 590 -11.08 -44.57 -11.17
CA PHE A 590 -9.78 -44.98 -10.65
C PHE A 590 -9.06 -43.86 -9.89
N VAL A 591 -8.15 -44.26 -9.03
CA VAL A 591 -7.20 -43.37 -8.35
C VAL A 591 -5.79 -43.82 -8.75
N MET A 592 -5.02 -42.89 -9.32
CA MET A 592 -3.64 -43.14 -9.68
C MET A 592 -2.73 -43.03 -8.46
N VAL A 593 -1.76 -43.92 -8.39
CA VAL A 593 -0.62 -43.84 -7.46
C VAL A 593 0.63 -44.06 -8.29
N TYR A 594 1.62 -43.19 -8.12
CA TYR A 594 2.86 -43.27 -8.89
C TYR A 594 4.04 -43.75 -8.06
N VAL A 595 5.02 -44.34 -8.73
CA VAL A 595 6.30 -44.77 -8.17
C VAL A 595 7.43 -44.25 -9.05
N ASP A 596 8.44 -43.60 -8.45
CA ASP A 596 9.67 -43.22 -9.14
C ASP A 596 10.55 -44.47 -9.34
N LEU A 597 10.60 -45.00 -10.56
CA LEU A 597 11.41 -46.19 -10.85
C LEU A 597 12.91 -45.98 -10.61
N ASP A 598 13.39 -44.74 -10.55
CA ASP A 598 14.80 -44.44 -10.35
C ASP A 598 15.21 -44.43 -8.87
N LYS A 599 14.26 -44.27 -7.94
CA LYS A 599 14.56 -44.03 -6.51
C LYS A 599 13.79 -44.93 -5.55
N ASP A 600 12.54 -45.23 -5.86
CA ASP A 600 11.64 -45.89 -4.94
C ASP A 600 11.69 -47.41 -5.09
N PRO A 601 11.54 -48.17 -3.98
CA PRO A 601 11.36 -49.61 -4.08
C PRO A 601 10.00 -49.95 -4.71
N LEU A 602 9.93 -51.07 -5.43
CA LEU A 602 8.66 -51.58 -5.94
C LEU A 602 7.71 -51.94 -4.78
N PRO A 603 6.40 -51.64 -4.88
CA PRO A 603 5.42 -52.06 -3.89
C PRO A 603 5.42 -53.57 -3.69
N SER A 604 5.32 -54.00 -2.44
CA SER A 604 5.20 -55.42 -2.10
C SER A 604 3.89 -56.01 -2.63
N MET A 605 3.86 -57.34 -2.82
CA MET A 605 2.64 -58.04 -3.25
C MET A 605 1.47 -57.89 -2.27
N GLU A 606 1.75 -57.59 -1.00
CA GLU A 606 0.75 -57.28 0.02
C GLU A 606 0.13 -55.90 -0.23
N GLU A 607 0.94 -54.88 -0.45
CA GLU A 607 0.47 -53.53 -0.82
C GLU A 607 -0.35 -53.57 -2.12
N MET A 608 0.11 -54.37 -3.10
CA MET A 608 -0.57 -54.60 -4.38
C MET A 608 -1.94 -55.27 -4.26
N LYS A 609 -2.32 -55.88 -3.13
CA LYS A 609 -3.70 -56.35 -2.92
C LYS A 609 -4.73 -55.24 -2.96
N SER A 610 -4.31 -54.00 -2.63
CA SER A 610 -5.18 -52.83 -2.71
C SER A 610 -5.33 -52.26 -4.12
N PHE A 611 -4.59 -52.79 -5.10
CA PHE A 611 -4.56 -52.32 -6.49
C PHE A 611 -5.32 -53.24 -7.43
N ARG A 612 -6.03 -52.64 -8.40
CA ARG A 612 -6.73 -53.37 -9.46
C ARG A 612 -5.78 -53.75 -10.59
N GLY A 613 -4.80 -52.90 -10.85
CA GLY A 613 -3.88 -53.09 -11.96
C GLY A 613 -2.81 -52.02 -12.06
N ILE A 614 -2.08 -52.09 -13.17
CA ILE A 614 -0.88 -51.33 -13.48
C ILE A 614 -1.05 -50.70 -14.86
N VAL A 615 -0.64 -49.44 -15.01
CA VAL A 615 -0.38 -48.81 -16.32
C VAL A 615 1.13 -48.71 -16.49
N LEU A 616 1.64 -49.33 -17.56
CA LEU A 616 3.05 -49.23 -17.92
C LEU A 616 3.17 -48.39 -19.20
N TRP A 617 3.69 -47.18 -19.06
CA TRP A 617 3.92 -46.24 -20.16
C TRP A 617 5.21 -45.47 -19.94
N LEU A 618 6.34 -46.06 -20.32
CA LEU A 618 7.67 -45.50 -20.10
C LEU A 618 8.15 -44.68 -21.29
N THR A 619 8.89 -43.60 -21.02
CA THR A 619 9.55 -42.81 -22.06
C THR A 619 10.92 -43.35 -22.43
N ASP A 620 11.64 -43.94 -21.46
CA ASP A 620 12.94 -44.57 -21.70
C ASP A 620 12.89 -46.05 -21.29
N PRO A 621 13.39 -46.98 -22.12
CA PRO A 621 13.38 -48.39 -21.81
C PRO A 621 14.34 -48.79 -20.68
N GLN A 622 15.26 -47.94 -20.24
CA GLN A 622 16.21 -48.27 -19.18
C GLN A 622 15.51 -48.26 -17.82
N VAL A 623 15.51 -49.42 -17.17
CA VAL A 623 14.92 -49.62 -15.86
C VAL A 623 15.99 -50.18 -14.91
N PRO A 624 16.19 -49.59 -13.72
CA PRO A 624 17.03 -50.19 -12.70
C PRO A 624 16.50 -51.56 -12.28
N ASN A 625 17.37 -52.58 -12.21
CA ASN A 625 17.00 -53.96 -11.89
C ASN A 625 15.85 -54.50 -12.78
N ALA A 626 15.93 -54.26 -14.09
CA ALA A 626 14.86 -54.53 -15.06
C ALA A 626 14.35 -55.99 -15.01
N ARG A 627 15.21 -56.97 -14.70
CA ARG A 627 14.78 -58.38 -14.54
C ARG A 627 13.93 -58.63 -13.29
N GLU A 628 14.22 -57.93 -12.20
CA GLU A 628 13.42 -57.97 -10.98
C GLU A 628 12.06 -57.33 -11.24
N PHE A 629 12.06 -56.17 -11.89
CA PHE A 629 10.84 -55.49 -12.34
C PHE A 629 9.98 -56.36 -13.26
N ASP A 630 10.56 -57.03 -14.25
CA ASP A 630 9.86 -58.00 -15.13
C ASP A 630 9.23 -59.16 -14.35
N SER A 631 9.99 -59.72 -13.41
CA SER A 631 9.50 -60.81 -12.56
C SER A 631 8.34 -60.35 -11.68
N TRP A 632 8.43 -59.13 -11.13
CA TRP A 632 7.39 -58.50 -10.33
C TRP A 632 6.12 -58.20 -11.14
N LEU A 633 6.24 -57.73 -12.38
CA LEU A 633 5.10 -57.52 -13.28
C LEU A 633 4.37 -58.83 -13.57
N ILE A 634 5.11 -59.89 -13.92
CA ILE A 634 4.54 -61.21 -14.21
C ILE A 634 3.84 -61.78 -12.97
N GLN A 635 4.44 -61.65 -11.78
CA GLN A 635 3.82 -62.10 -10.53
C GLN A 635 2.49 -61.37 -10.27
N ASN A 636 2.40 -60.06 -10.54
CA ASN A 636 1.13 -59.34 -10.42
C ASN A 636 0.04 -59.87 -11.37
N LEU A 637 0.41 -60.23 -12.60
CA LEU A 637 -0.52 -60.86 -13.55
C LEU A 637 -0.97 -62.25 -13.10
N GLU A 638 -0.07 -63.03 -12.50
CA GLU A 638 -0.37 -64.36 -11.94
C GLU A 638 -1.33 -64.28 -10.74
N GLU A 639 -1.19 -63.24 -9.92
CA GLU A 639 -2.09 -62.90 -8.81
C GLU A 639 -3.41 -62.22 -9.27
N GLY A 640 -3.64 -62.11 -10.59
CA GLY A 640 -4.90 -61.67 -11.18
C GLY A 640 -5.05 -60.15 -11.35
N ARG A 641 -4.01 -59.36 -11.09
CA ARG A 641 -4.04 -57.91 -11.34
C ARG A 641 -3.94 -57.65 -12.85
N LYS A 642 -4.55 -56.56 -13.31
CA LYS A 642 -4.59 -56.20 -14.73
C LYS A 642 -3.40 -55.33 -15.15
N LEU A 643 -2.98 -55.41 -16.41
CA LEU A 643 -1.93 -54.56 -16.98
C LEU A 643 -2.40 -53.84 -18.25
N ALA A 644 -2.37 -52.52 -18.26
CA ALA A 644 -2.43 -51.71 -19.48
C ALA A 644 -1.00 -51.40 -19.93
N LEU A 645 -0.54 -52.08 -20.98
CA LEU A 645 0.77 -51.86 -21.59
C LEU A 645 0.62 -50.86 -22.74
N MET A 646 1.26 -49.71 -22.57
CA MET A 646 1.30 -48.63 -23.56
C MET A 646 2.74 -48.55 -24.08
N MET A 647 2.90 -48.61 -25.42
CA MET A 647 4.18 -48.77 -26.12
C MET A 647 4.70 -50.22 -26.13
N ASP A 648 5.81 -50.44 -26.82
CA ASP A 648 6.49 -51.74 -26.91
C ASP A 648 7.20 -52.08 -25.58
N TYR A 649 7.15 -53.34 -25.16
CA TYR A 649 7.87 -53.82 -23.96
C TYR A 649 9.34 -54.13 -24.26
N GLU A 650 10.14 -53.08 -24.46
CA GLU A 650 11.58 -53.18 -24.76
C GLU A 650 12.48 -52.82 -23.55
N ILE A 651 12.07 -53.11 -22.32
CA ILE A 651 12.82 -52.70 -21.13
C ILE A 651 14.24 -53.31 -21.08
N ARG A 652 15.19 -52.52 -20.60
CA ARG A 652 16.62 -52.85 -20.57
C ARG A 652 17.19 -52.60 -19.18
N GLU A 653 18.12 -53.46 -18.77
CA GLU A 653 18.92 -53.20 -17.58
C GLU A 653 19.69 -51.90 -17.74
N ALA A 654 19.51 -50.96 -16.80
CA ALA A 654 20.07 -49.61 -16.89
C ALA A 654 21.61 -49.58 -16.97
N ASP A 655 22.30 -50.56 -16.36
CA ASP A 655 23.76 -50.62 -16.30
C ASP A 655 24.40 -51.31 -17.52
N THR A 656 23.76 -52.37 -18.04
CA THR A 656 24.30 -53.22 -19.10
C THR A 656 23.61 -53.02 -20.45
N PHE A 657 22.51 -52.27 -20.49
CA PHE A 657 21.63 -52.08 -21.65
C PHE A 657 21.05 -53.39 -22.22
N SER A 658 21.11 -54.47 -21.44
CA SER A 658 20.65 -55.80 -21.83
C SER A 658 19.13 -55.81 -21.90
N LEU A 659 18.58 -56.18 -23.06
CA LEU A 659 17.14 -56.36 -23.25
C LEU A 659 16.62 -57.50 -22.37
N VAL A 660 15.58 -57.23 -21.57
CA VAL A 660 14.81 -58.26 -20.89
C VAL A 660 13.94 -58.97 -21.93
N ASN A 661 13.88 -60.32 -21.91
CA ASN A 661 13.16 -61.08 -22.93
C ASN A 661 11.65 -60.78 -22.92
N PRO A 662 11.10 -60.07 -23.93
CA PRO A 662 9.71 -59.62 -23.90
C PRO A 662 8.70 -60.76 -23.98
N GLN A 663 9.10 -61.92 -24.53
CA GLN A 663 8.20 -63.06 -24.71
C GLN A 663 7.63 -63.57 -23.38
N LYS A 664 8.31 -63.37 -22.24
CA LYS A 664 7.75 -63.79 -20.94
C LYS A 664 6.50 -62.99 -20.58
N LEU A 665 6.58 -61.66 -20.60
CA LEU A 665 5.43 -60.80 -20.30
C LEU A 665 4.33 -60.95 -21.35
N TYR A 666 4.68 -60.87 -22.65
CA TYR A 666 3.69 -61.08 -23.71
C TYR A 666 3.01 -62.45 -23.61
N GLY A 667 3.77 -63.50 -23.32
CA GLY A 667 3.24 -64.84 -23.10
C GLY A 667 2.30 -64.91 -21.90
N ALA A 668 2.65 -64.24 -20.79
CA ALA A 668 1.77 -64.10 -19.64
C ALA A 668 0.46 -63.38 -20.00
N MET A 669 0.46 -62.51 -21.01
CA MET A 669 -0.75 -61.83 -21.50
C MET A 669 -1.49 -62.62 -22.61
N GLY A 670 -1.08 -63.84 -22.93
CA GLY A 670 -1.69 -64.65 -23.99
C GLY A 670 -1.28 -64.21 -25.41
N LEU A 671 -0.08 -63.66 -25.55
CA LEU A 671 0.47 -63.13 -26.80
C LEU A 671 1.80 -63.80 -27.16
N HIS A 672 2.03 -64.00 -28.45
CA HIS A 672 3.31 -64.49 -28.97
C HIS A 672 4.10 -63.35 -29.59
N TYR A 673 5.34 -63.18 -29.16
CA TYR A 673 6.29 -62.19 -29.64
C TYR A 673 7.25 -62.83 -30.64
N ASP A 674 7.31 -62.26 -31.84
CA ASP A 674 8.25 -62.64 -32.90
C ASP A 674 9.42 -61.65 -32.95
N PRO A 675 10.60 -61.99 -32.42
CA PRO A 675 11.74 -61.09 -32.38
C PRO A 675 12.35 -60.78 -33.75
N LEU A 676 12.03 -61.56 -34.81
CA LEU A 676 12.69 -61.50 -36.11
C LEU A 676 11.73 -61.15 -37.26
N GLY A 677 10.45 -61.49 -37.14
CA GLY A 677 9.51 -61.44 -38.26
C GLY A 677 9.99 -62.25 -39.46
N ASN A 678 9.48 -61.90 -40.63
CA ASN A 678 9.92 -62.37 -41.95
C ASN A 678 11.20 -61.66 -42.45
N ALA A 679 11.92 -60.92 -41.60
CA ALA A 679 13.10 -60.16 -42.03
C ALA A 679 14.27 -61.12 -42.34
N PRO A 680 14.96 -60.99 -43.50
CA PRO A 680 16.18 -61.76 -43.74
C PRO A 680 17.27 -61.32 -42.75
N LEU A 681 17.88 -62.30 -42.06
CA LEU A 681 19.01 -62.09 -41.14
C LEU A 681 20.21 -61.53 -41.90
N VAL A 682 20.36 -60.20 -41.96
CA VAL A 682 21.58 -59.56 -42.46
C VAL A 682 22.49 -59.24 -41.27
N ALA A 683 23.37 -60.19 -40.94
CA ALA A 683 24.44 -59.94 -39.99
C ALA A 683 25.47 -58.97 -40.61
N ARG A 684 25.60 -57.77 -40.06
CA ARG A 684 26.78 -56.91 -40.30
C ARG A 684 27.66 -56.89 -39.05
N GLY A 685 28.85 -57.51 -39.19
CA GLY A 685 30.08 -57.13 -38.49
C GLY A 685 30.27 -57.67 -37.07
N ARG A 686 31.47 -58.19 -36.79
CA ARG A 686 31.94 -58.59 -35.45
C ARG A 686 32.12 -57.36 -34.55
N GLY A 687 31.54 -57.41 -33.37
CA GLY A 687 31.63 -56.38 -32.34
C GLY A 687 30.24 -55.87 -31.99
N GLN A 688 29.86 -56.00 -30.71
CA GLN A 688 28.54 -55.67 -30.13
C GLN A 688 27.80 -54.57 -30.91
N GLY A 689 26.77 -54.96 -31.67
CA GLY A 689 26.10 -54.07 -32.62
C GLY A 689 24.62 -54.39 -32.69
N THR A 690 23.83 -53.46 -32.20
CA THR A 690 22.37 -53.39 -32.22
C THR A 690 21.76 -53.94 -33.51
N VAL A 691 20.96 -55.00 -33.41
CA VAL A 691 19.96 -55.32 -34.45
C VAL A 691 18.92 -54.20 -34.39
N ARG A 692 19.12 -53.13 -35.16
CA ARG A 692 18.06 -52.13 -35.34
C ARG A 692 17.02 -52.71 -36.29
N ARG A 693 15.76 -52.79 -35.84
CA ARG A 693 14.65 -53.02 -36.76
C ARG A 693 14.70 -51.96 -37.86
N THR A 694 14.64 -52.41 -39.11
CA THR A 694 14.52 -51.48 -40.25
C THR A 694 13.14 -50.83 -40.17
N ILE A 695 13.04 -49.52 -40.45
CA ILE A 695 11.78 -48.77 -40.55
C ILE A 695 10.70 -49.67 -41.18
N ALA A 696 9.56 -49.84 -40.51
CA ALA A 696 8.46 -50.67 -41.00
C ALA A 696 8.03 -50.17 -42.39
N GLN A 697 8.29 -50.91 -43.46
CA GLN A 697 7.88 -50.53 -44.82
C GLN A 697 6.60 -51.26 -45.22
N ASN A 698 5.87 -50.71 -46.20
CA ASN A 698 4.64 -51.29 -46.74
C ASN A 698 3.54 -51.51 -45.68
N ARG A 699 3.43 -50.57 -44.73
CA ARG A 699 2.45 -50.59 -43.62
C ARG A 699 1.03 -50.55 -44.17
N LYS A 700 0.16 -51.45 -43.71
CA LYS A 700 -1.27 -51.43 -44.01
C LYS A 700 -2.08 -52.04 -42.88
N VAL A 701 -3.29 -51.52 -42.66
CA VAL A 701 -4.27 -52.16 -41.79
C VAL A 701 -4.69 -53.48 -42.44
N LEU A 702 -4.54 -54.60 -41.73
CA LEU A 702 -5.03 -55.92 -42.16
C LEU A 702 -6.41 -56.23 -41.58
N SER A 703 -6.66 -55.80 -40.35
CA SER A 703 -7.94 -55.91 -39.65
C SER A 703 -8.06 -54.77 -38.66
N LYS A 704 -9.26 -54.22 -38.47
CA LYS A 704 -9.54 -53.21 -37.46
C LYS A 704 -10.96 -53.34 -36.93
N LYS A 705 -11.17 -52.90 -35.68
CA LYS A 705 -12.48 -52.64 -35.09
C LYS A 705 -12.62 -51.14 -34.89
N ASP A 706 -13.60 -50.55 -35.59
CA ASP A 706 -13.80 -49.10 -35.57
C ASP A 706 -14.23 -48.58 -34.18
N GLU A 707 -14.77 -49.43 -33.31
CA GLU A 707 -15.18 -49.05 -31.94
C GLU A 707 -14.03 -48.53 -31.06
N TRP A 708 -12.78 -48.95 -31.32
CA TRP A 708 -11.62 -48.53 -30.52
C TRP A 708 -10.74 -47.50 -31.22
N LEU A 709 -11.05 -47.07 -32.45
CA LEU A 709 -10.15 -46.24 -33.27
C LEU A 709 -10.83 -44.94 -33.73
N GLY A 710 -10.04 -43.95 -34.12
CA GLY A 710 -10.53 -42.70 -34.70
C GLY A 710 -11.13 -41.73 -33.68
N PHE A 711 -10.68 -41.79 -32.43
CA PHE A 711 -11.26 -40.99 -31.34
C PHE A 711 -11.10 -39.47 -31.55
N GLU A 712 -9.86 -38.99 -31.71
CA GLU A 712 -9.56 -37.60 -32.10
C GLU A 712 -8.84 -37.55 -33.45
N ARG A 713 -8.05 -38.59 -33.76
CA ARG A 713 -7.29 -38.69 -35.01
C ARG A 713 -7.40 -40.08 -35.62
N GLU A 714 -7.68 -40.11 -36.92
CA GLU A 714 -7.59 -41.35 -37.72
C GLU A 714 -6.15 -41.82 -37.90
N ILE A 715 -5.95 -43.13 -38.11
CA ILE A 715 -4.62 -43.64 -38.43
C ILE A 715 -4.15 -43.07 -39.78
N ASN A 716 -3.07 -42.29 -39.73
CA ASN A 716 -2.44 -41.72 -40.92
C ASN A 716 -0.99 -42.20 -41.03
N TRP A 717 -0.68 -42.97 -42.07
CA TRP A 717 0.66 -43.52 -42.31
C TRP A 717 1.73 -42.48 -42.67
N ASP A 718 1.33 -41.24 -42.96
CA ASP A 718 2.23 -40.11 -43.16
C ASP A 718 2.72 -39.50 -41.84
N ASP A 719 2.04 -39.79 -40.72
CA ASP A 719 2.45 -39.36 -39.39
C ASP A 719 3.85 -39.88 -39.09
N LYS A 720 4.70 -39.02 -38.52
CA LYS A 720 6.13 -39.31 -38.35
C LYS A 720 6.39 -40.40 -37.32
N ASP A 721 5.61 -40.43 -36.27
CA ASP A 721 5.69 -41.38 -35.16
C ASP A 721 5.36 -42.83 -35.58
N LEU A 722 4.44 -43.03 -36.52
CA LEU A 722 4.13 -44.34 -37.11
C LEU A 722 5.16 -44.84 -38.16
N LYS A 723 6.25 -44.09 -38.38
CA LYS A 723 7.38 -44.53 -39.22
C LYS A 723 8.45 -45.26 -38.41
N THR A 724 8.30 -45.35 -37.09
CA THR A 724 9.13 -46.21 -36.24
C THR A 724 8.71 -47.67 -36.42
N SER A 725 9.54 -48.59 -35.91
CA SER A 725 9.15 -50.02 -35.85
C SER A 725 8.52 -50.30 -34.50
N TRP A 726 7.64 -51.30 -34.44
CA TRP A 726 6.98 -51.76 -33.23
C TRP A 726 7.11 -53.29 -33.11
N ASP A 727 6.77 -53.83 -31.94
CA ASP A 727 6.86 -55.26 -31.70
C ASP A 727 5.93 -56.06 -32.62
N LEU A 728 6.42 -57.19 -33.13
CA LEU A 728 5.62 -58.15 -33.87
C LEU A 728 4.99 -59.11 -32.88
N VAL A 729 3.71 -58.90 -32.59
CA VAL A 729 2.97 -59.67 -31.60
C VAL A 729 1.72 -60.26 -32.25
N ARG A 730 1.38 -61.50 -31.89
CA ARG A 730 0.15 -62.17 -32.33
C ARG A 730 -0.63 -62.66 -31.13
N SER A 731 -1.94 -62.47 -31.15
CA SER A 731 -2.82 -63.14 -30.19
C SER A 731 -2.77 -64.66 -30.36
N VAL A 732 -2.66 -65.41 -29.26
CA VAL A 732 -2.60 -66.89 -29.28
C VAL A 732 -3.67 -67.59 -28.45
N ILE A 733 -4.54 -66.84 -27.76
CA ILE A 733 -5.69 -67.37 -27.02
C ILE A 733 -7.01 -66.82 -27.58
N ALA A 734 -8.10 -67.58 -27.45
CA ALA A 734 -9.38 -67.27 -28.08
C ALA A 734 -10.13 -66.11 -27.39
N GLU A 735 -9.85 -65.90 -26.12
CA GLU A 735 -10.46 -64.89 -25.26
C GLU A 735 -9.96 -63.47 -25.58
N ASN A 736 -8.82 -63.36 -26.26
CA ASN A 736 -8.27 -62.07 -26.66
C ASN A 736 -9.11 -61.42 -27.76
N ARG A 737 -9.42 -60.14 -27.58
CA ARG A 737 -10.08 -59.31 -28.59
C ARG A 737 -9.03 -58.43 -29.27
N VAL A 738 -8.70 -58.74 -30.52
CA VAL A 738 -7.82 -57.92 -31.35
C VAL A 738 -8.63 -56.76 -31.95
N GLY A 739 -8.21 -55.54 -31.63
CA GLY A 739 -8.79 -54.30 -32.15
C GLY A 739 -8.11 -53.77 -33.40
N LEU A 740 -6.80 -54.00 -33.57
CA LEU A 740 -6.06 -53.57 -34.75
C LEU A 740 -4.94 -54.55 -35.07
N THR A 741 -4.91 -55.02 -36.32
CA THR A 741 -3.81 -55.78 -36.89
C THR A 741 -3.17 -54.97 -38.02
N VAL A 742 -1.87 -54.74 -37.94
CA VAL A 742 -1.08 -54.03 -38.95
C VAL A 742 -0.11 -54.98 -39.63
N GLY A 743 -0.11 -54.97 -40.96
CA GLY A 743 0.83 -55.70 -41.79
C GLY A 743 2.00 -54.80 -42.19
N THR A 744 3.20 -55.35 -42.13
CA THR A 744 4.46 -54.75 -42.60
C THR A 744 5.18 -55.72 -43.53
N ALA A 745 6.26 -55.27 -44.18
CA ALA A 745 7.16 -56.16 -44.91
C ALA A 745 7.75 -57.28 -44.01
N GLN A 746 7.87 -57.03 -42.71
CA GLN A 746 8.40 -57.94 -41.70
C GLN A 746 7.35 -58.89 -41.13
N GLY A 747 6.05 -58.70 -41.38
CA GLY A 747 5.00 -59.57 -40.84
C GLY A 747 3.79 -58.78 -40.33
N ALA A 748 2.81 -59.51 -39.79
CA ALA A 748 1.61 -58.93 -39.19
C ALA A 748 1.77 -58.82 -37.67
N SER A 749 1.37 -57.69 -37.09
CA SER A 749 1.32 -57.48 -35.65
C SER A 749 -0.09 -57.08 -35.22
N ASP A 750 -0.60 -57.72 -34.17
CA ASP A 750 -1.80 -57.31 -33.43
C ASP A 750 -1.37 -56.20 -32.45
N VAL A 751 -1.49 -54.95 -32.89
CA VAL A 751 -0.94 -53.78 -32.20
C VAL A 751 -1.90 -53.19 -31.16
N LEU A 752 -3.17 -53.59 -31.19
CA LEU A 752 -4.17 -53.22 -30.20
C LEU A 752 -4.95 -54.46 -29.81
N VAL A 753 -4.78 -54.92 -28.56
CA VAL A 753 -5.35 -56.19 -28.08
C VAL A 753 -5.84 -56.06 -26.64
N GLN A 754 -7.09 -56.44 -26.38
CA GLN A 754 -7.59 -56.73 -25.04
C GLN A 754 -7.38 -58.21 -24.73
N THR A 755 -6.99 -58.48 -23.50
CA THR A 755 -6.72 -59.81 -22.96
C THR A 755 -7.47 -59.99 -21.64
N PRO A 756 -7.69 -61.23 -21.16
CA PRO A 756 -8.24 -61.45 -19.82
C PRO A 756 -7.41 -60.83 -18.68
N ARG A 757 -6.14 -60.50 -18.93
CA ARG A 757 -5.19 -59.94 -17.96
C ARG A 757 -4.90 -58.45 -18.16
N GLY A 758 -5.60 -57.77 -19.06
CA GLY A 758 -5.32 -56.37 -19.37
C GLY A 758 -5.46 -56.01 -20.84
N ALA A 759 -4.72 -55.01 -21.30
CA ALA A 759 -4.68 -54.62 -22.71
C ALA A 759 -3.29 -54.16 -23.14
N VAL A 760 -3.02 -54.26 -24.45
CA VAL A 760 -1.79 -53.80 -25.09
C VAL A 760 -2.12 -52.84 -26.22
N CYS A 761 -1.45 -51.70 -26.23
CA CYS A 761 -1.33 -50.84 -27.39
C CYS A 761 0.16 -50.63 -27.73
N LEU A 762 0.63 -51.32 -28.78
CA LEU A 762 2.03 -51.31 -29.21
C LEU A 762 2.40 -50.03 -29.96
N GLY A 763 3.70 -49.70 -29.97
CA GLY A 763 4.24 -48.50 -30.61
C GLY A 763 3.42 -47.23 -30.34
N HIS A 764 3.43 -46.31 -31.30
CA HIS A 764 2.67 -45.05 -31.20
C HIS A 764 1.22 -45.18 -31.66
N PHE A 765 0.59 -46.36 -31.59
CA PHE A 765 -0.80 -46.51 -32.06
C PHE A 765 -1.84 -45.90 -31.11
N ALA A 766 -1.49 -45.57 -29.86
CA ALA A 766 -2.39 -44.96 -28.89
C ALA A 766 -2.66 -43.48 -29.19
N GLN A 767 -1.59 -42.71 -29.42
CA GLN A 767 -1.64 -41.25 -29.60
C GLN A 767 -0.69 -40.81 -30.72
N PHE A 768 -1.04 -39.71 -31.38
CA PHE A 768 -0.16 -39.01 -32.32
C PHE A 768 0.83 -38.12 -31.58
N ASP A 769 2.10 -38.51 -31.64
CA ASP A 769 3.22 -37.73 -31.15
C ASP A 769 3.65 -36.69 -32.19
N LYS A 770 3.39 -35.41 -31.89
CA LYS A 770 3.72 -34.27 -32.75
C LYS A 770 5.22 -33.95 -32.75
N GLY A 771 6.00 -34.48 -31.80
CA GLY A 771 7.42 -34.18 -31.61
C GLY A 771 7.67 -32.74 -31.13
N GLU A 772 6.67 -32.14 -30.47
CA GLU A 772 6.79 -30.84 -29.81
C GLU A 772 7.26 -31.05 -28.37
N ASP A 773 8.21 -30.22 -27.89
CA ASP A 773 8.64 -30.27 -26.49
C ASP A 773 7.41 -29.99 -25.58
N PRO A 774 7.09 -30.85 -24.60
CA PRO A 774 6.06 -30.54 -23.62
C PRO A 774 6.53 -29.34 -22.77
N ILE A 775 5.87 -28.19 -22.96
CA ILE A 775 5.87 -26.93 -22.16
C ILE A 775 7.25 -26.42 -21.69
N LYS A 776 7.64 -25.19 -22.10
CA LYS A 776 8.65 -24.38 -21.39
C LYS A 776 7.99 -23.16 -20.79
N LEU A 777 7.45 -23.27 -19.57
CA LEU A 777 7.15 -22.09 -18.75
C LEU A 777 8.47 -21.36 -18.42
N ASN A 778 8.87 -20.46 -19.33
CA ASN A 778 10.08 -19.69 -19.25
C ASN A 778 9.90 -18.56 -18.25
N GLU A 779 10.64 -18.62 -17.15
CA GLU A 779 10.84 -17.48 -16.25
C GLU A 779 11.68 -16.43 -17.00
N SER A 780 11.05 -15.54 -17.77
CA SER A 780 11.76 -14.50 -18.51
C SER A 780 11.81 -13.19 -17.72
N ALA A 781 13.00 -12.81 -17.24
CA ALA A 781 13.30 -11.48 -16.73
C ALA A 781 13.87 -10.54 -17.82
N GLN A 782 13.50 -10.72 -19.09
CA GLN A 782 14.09 -9.94 -20.18
C GLN A 782 13.54 -8.50 -20.20
N ARG A 783 14.36 -7.58 -19.69
CA ARG A 783 14.15 -6.12 -19.67
C ARG A 783 14.10 -5.48 -21.06
N GLU A 784 14.71 -6.12 -22.06
CA GLU A 784 14.84 -5.61 -23.42
C GLU A 784 13.95 -6.45 -24.35
N GLY A 785 12.96 -5.79 -24.96
CA GLY A 785 11.88 -6.46 -25.67
C GLY A 785 12.32 -7.43 -26.77
N ALA A 786 11.72 -8.62 -26.75
CA ALA A 786 11.40 -9.41 -27.95
C ALA A 786 10.37 -10.51 -27.66
N LYS A 787 10.25 -11.00 -26.43
CA LYS A 787 9.22 -11.95 -26.03
C LYS A 787 8.56 -11.49 -24.73
N LYS A 788 7.26 -11.18 -24.80
CA LYS A 788 6.42 -11.05 -23.61
C LYS A 788 6.35 -12.44 -22.93
N ALA A 789 6.06 -12.49 -21.63
CA ALA A 789 5.57 -13.74 -21.05
C ALA A 789 4.36 -14.18 -21.88
N GLN A 790 4.40 -15.40 -22.40
CA GLN A 790 3.33 -16.00 -23.18
C GLN A 790 2.84 -17.22 -22.42
N ALA A 791 1.52 -17.39 -22.35
CA ALA A 791 0.90 -18.64 -21.96
C ALA A 791 1.29 -19.63 -23.06
N GLU A 792 2.27 -20.50 -22.78
CA GLU A 792 2.62 -21.57 -23.71
C GLU A 792 1.51 -22.61 -23.62
N ILE A 793 0.77 -22.78 -24.73
CA ILE A 793 -0.26 -23.80 -24.85
C ILE A 793 0.46 -25.16 -24.81
N PRO A 794 0.11 -26.06 -23.87
CA PRO A 794 0.65 -27.40 -23.81
C PRO A 794 0.59 -28.12 -25.16
N ALA A 795 1.68 -28.80 -25.52
CA ALA A 795 1.69 -29.72 -26.64
C ALA A 795 0.77 -30.90 -26.30
N VAL A 796 -0.44 -30.88 -26.86
CA VAL A 796 -1.43 -31.94 -26.67
C VAL A 796 -1.36 -32.94 -27.82
N ASN A 797 -1.12 -34.21 -27.48
CA ASN A 797 -1.16 -35.33 -28.42
C ASN A 797 -2.60 -35.78 -28.66
N GLU A 798 -2.93 -36.07 -29.93
CA GLU A 798 -4.26 -36.51 -30.34
C GLU A 798 -4.42 -38.02 -30.10
N TRP A 799 -5.51 -38.44 -29.45
CA TRP A 799 -5.82 -39.85 -29.27
C TRP A 799 -6.26 -40.51 -30.59
N ARG A 800 -5.58 -41.60 -30.96
CA ARG A 800 -5.96 -42.46 -32.09
C ARG A 800 -6.91 -43.57 -31.68
N ILE A 801 -6.78 -44.04 -30.44
CA ILE A 801 -7.71 -45.01 -29.84
C ILE A 801 -8.76 -44.31 -28.99
N ASP A 802 -9.93 -44.90 -28.76
CA ASP A 802 -10.84 -44.43 -27.70
C ASP A 802 -10.26 -44.85 -26.34
N PRO A 803 -9.70 -43.92 -25.55
CA PRO A 803 -9.01 -44.28 -24.32
C PRO A 803 -9.99 -44.70 -23.22
N TYR A 804 -11.25 -44.23 -23.26
CA TYR A 804 -12.26 -44.62 -22.27
C TYR A 804 -12.61 -46.09 -22.44
N LEU A 805 -12.82 -46.53 -23.68
CA LEU A 805 -13.07 -47.93 -23.98
C LEU A 805 -11.83 -48.78 -23.70
N PHE A 806 -10.65 -48.36 -24.16
CA PHE A 806 -9.41 -49.11 -23.94
C PHE A 806 -9.12 -49.36 -22.45
N PHE A 807 -9.16 -48.34 -21.60
CA PHE A 807 -8.88 -48.51 -20.18
C PHE A 807 -10.02 -49.21 -19.44
N ALA A 808 -11.28 -49.00 -19.85
CA ALA A 808 -12.39 -49.73 -19.26
C ALA A 808 -12.29 -51.25 -19.53
N ASP A 809 -11.94 -51.61 -20.76
CA ASP A 809 -11.69 -52.98 -21.20
C ASP A 809 -10.44 -53.59 -20.55
N ALA A 810 -9.35 -52.82 -20.43
CA ALA A 810 -8.10 -53.27 -19.81
C ALA A 810 -8.28 -53.61 -18.33
N PHE A 811 -9.04 -52.77 -17.61
CA PHE A 811 -9.26 -52.94 -16.18
C PHE A 811 -10.57 -53.66 -15.84
N ASP A 812 -11.34 -54.12 -16.83
CA ASP A 812 -12.58 -54.88 -16.63
C ASP A 812 -13.54 -54.16 -15.68
N ILE A 813 -13.78 -52.86 -15.93
CA ILE A 813 -14.55 -51.98 -15.04
C ILE A 813 -15.96 -51.67 -15.55
N GLU A 814 -16.27 -52.10 -16.77
CA GLU A 814 -17.58 -51.84 -17.38
C GLU A 814 -18.71 -52.44 -16.53
N GLY A 815 -19.78 -51.67 -16.34
CA GLY A 815 -20.92 -52.08 -15.51
C GLY A 815 -20.74 -51.89 -14.00
N LEU A 816 -19.54 -51.55 -13.52
CA LEU A 816 -19.33 -51.20 -12.11
C LEU A 816 -19.65 -49.72 -11.85
N GLY A 817 -20.32 -49.45 -10.73
CA GLY A 817 -20.59 -48.07 -10.28
C GLY A 817 -19.27 -47.31 -10.07
N ARG A 818 -19.24 -46.02 -10.40
CA ARG A 818 -18.05 -45.16 -10.22
C ARG A 818 -18.39 -43.95 -9.35
N PRO A 819 -17.44 -43.42 -8.56
CA PRO A 819 -17.60 -42.11 -7.95
C PRO A 819 -17.71 -41.04 -9.06
N ASP A 820 -18.63 -40.10 -8.88
CA ASP A 820 -18.77 -38.94 -9.76
C ASP A 820 -18.38 -37.68 -8.97
N PHE A 821 -17.27 -37.06 -9.35
CA PHE A 821 -16.74 -35.85 -8.72
C PHE A 821 -17.29 -34.56 -9.34
N THR A 822 -18.13 -34.68 -10.38
CA THR A 822 -18.63 -33.54 -11.16
C THR A 822 -20.10 -33.24 -10.93
N THR A 823 -20.81 -34.16 -10.25
CA THR A 823 -22.27 -34.12 -10.09
C THR A 823 -22.67 -34.26 -8.63
N LEU A 824 -23.58 -33.41 -8.18
CA LEU A 824 -24.29 -33.54 -6.91
C LEU A 824 -25.79 -33.55 -7.18
N ASN A 825 -26.49 -34.60 -6.72
CA ASN A 825 -27.94 -34.77 -6.91
C ASN A 825 -28.41 -34.62 -8.38
N GLY A 826 -27.64 -35.17 -9.32
CA GLY A 826 -27.93 -35.09 -10.76
C GLY A 826 -27.58 -33.77 -11.44
N SER A 827 -27.17 -32.75 -10.68
CA SER A 827 -26.75 -31.44 -11.21
C SER A 827 -25.23 -31.32 -11.24
N ARG A 828 -24.69 -30.67 -12.27
CA ARG A 828 -23.25 -30.37 -12.34
C ARG A 828 -22.89 -29.42 -11.20
N ILE A 829 -21.81 -29.72 -10.49
CA ILE A 829 -21.33 -28.89 -9.38
C ILE A 829 -20.82 -27.57 -9.95
N TYR A 830 -21.21 -26.46 -9.31
CA TYR A 830 -20.71 -25.11 -9.57
C TYR A 830 -19.86 -24.64 -8.39
N TYR A 831 -18.74 -24.02 -8.69
CA TYR A 831 -18.00 -23.19 -7.75
C TYR A 831 -17.33 -22.02 -8.49
N SER A 832 -16.97 -20.99 -7.74
CA SER A 832 -16.19 -19.87 -8.27
C SER A 832 -15.19 -19.38 -7.24
N HIS A 833 -14.08 -18.85 -7.72
CA HIS A 833 -13.04 -18.26 -6.88
C HIS A 833 -12.46 -17.03 -7.55
N ILE A 834 -11.69 -16.24 -6.79
CA ILE A 834 -10.85 -15.18 -7.32
C ILE A 834 -9.50 -15.30 -6.60
N ASP A 835 -8.45 -15.48 -7.40
CA ASP A 835 -7.07 -15.43 -6.93
C ASP A 835 -6.73 -14.01 -6.43
N GLY A 836 -5.93 -13.93 -5.36
CA GLY A 836 -5.68 -12.70 -4.60
C GLY A 836 -4.79 -11.67 -5.30
N ASP A 837 -4.59 -11.84 -6.60
CA ASP A 837 -3.61 -11.14 -7.42
C ASP A 837 -3.94 -9.67 -7.61
N ALA A 838 -2.90 -8.84 -7.44
CA ALA A 838 -2.96 -7.40 -7.62
C ALA A 838 -4.10 -6.70 -6.86
N PHE A 839 -4.60 -7.29 -5.77
CA PHE A 839 -5.72 -6.78 -4.96
C PHE A 839 -5.52 -5.32 -4.53
N GLY A 840 -4.32 -5.01 -4.03
CA GLY A 840 -3.91 -3.66 -3.61
C GLY A 840 -3.41 -2.76 -4.76
N GLY A 841 -3.54 -3.19 -6.01
CA GLY A 841 -3.20 -2.40 -7.20
C GLY A 841 -4.24 -1.30 -7.47
N ILE A 842 -3.84 -0.24 -8.18
CA ILE A 842 -4.75 0.83 -8.61
C ILE A 842 -5.46 0.43 -9.90
N SER A 843 -6.78 0.48 -9.90
CA SER A 843 -7.61 0.14 -11.05
C SER A 843 -7.41 1.10 -12.20
N LEU A 844 -7.31 0.57 -13.42
CA LEU A 844 -7.25 1.37 -14.64
C LEU A 844 -8.62 1.95 -15.06
N ILE A 845 -9.72 1.50 -14.45
CA ILE A 845 -11.08 1.95 -14.79
C ILE A 845 -11.28 3.40 -14.38
N ASP A 846 -11.05 3.71 -13.10
CA ASP A 846 -11.22 5.05 -12.54
C ASP A 846 -9.88 5.72 -12.17
N ARG A 847 -8.76 4.98 -12.31
CA ARG A 847 -7.39 5.40 -11.95
C ARG A 847 -7.25 5.81 -10.50
N SER A 848 -8.06 5.23 -9.61
CA SER A 848 -8.12 5.63 -8.20
C SER A 848 -8.40 4.52 -7.22
N SER A 849 -9.38 3.69 -7.56
CA SER A 849 -9.87 2.68 -6.66
C SER A 849 -8.86 1.55 -6.61
N LEU A 850 -8.76 0.88 -5.48
CA LEU A 850 -8.04 -0.39 -5.46
C LEU A 850 -8.77 -1.36 -6.40
N ASN A 851 -8.04 -2.31 -7.00
CA ASN A 851 -8.65 -3.40 -7.74
C ASN A 851 -9.68 -4.13 -6.87
N GLY A 852 -9.34 -4.37 -5.59
CA GLY A 852 -10.26 -4.91 -4.59
C GLY A 852 -11.53 -4.06 -4.37
N GLU A 853 -11.42 -2.73 -4.35
CA GLU A 853 -12.58 -1.84 -4.22
C GLU A 853 -13.46 -1.87 -5.47
N MET A 854 -12.87 -1.94 -6.66
CA MET A 854 -13.63 -2.05 -7.92
C MET A 854 -14.36 -3.38 -8.00
N MET A 855 -13.67 -4.47 -7.65
CA MET A 855 -14.25 -5.80 -7.55
C MET A 855 -15.43 -5.82 -6.56
N PHE A 856 -15.24 -5.27 -5.36
CA PHE A 856 -16.31 -5.14 -4.36
C PHE A 856 -17.51 -4.35 -4.89
N LYS A 857 -17.28 -3.13 -5.38
CA LYS A 857 -18.35 -2.18 -5.76
C LYS A 857 -19.12 -2.58 -7.01
N ARG A 858 -18.46 -3.22 -7.99
CA ARG A 858 -19.05 -3.52 -9.30
C ARG A 858 -19.50 -4.97 -9.47
N VAL A 859 -18.93 -5.89 -8.69
CA VAL A 859 -19.18 -7.33 -8.85
C VAL A 859 -19.67 -7.93 -7.53
N LEU A 860 -18.80 -8.01 -6.51
CA LEU A 860 -19.07 -8.85 -5.35
C LEU A 860 -20.25 -8.36 -4.51
N ARG A 861 -20.47 -7.06 -4.36
CA ARG A 861 -21.60 -6.56 -3.56
C ARG A 861 -22.94 -7.06 -4.11
N ASP A 862 -23.09 -7.09 -5.43
CA ASP A 862 -24.38 -7.33 -6.09
C ASP A 862 -24.49 -8.77 -6.68
N LEU A 863 -23.39 -9.50 -6.82
CA LEU A 863 -23.36 -10.89 -7.31
C LEU A 863 -24.04 -11.85 -6.31
N GLY A 864 -25.03 -12.63 -6.75
CA GLY A 864 -25.80 -13.55 -5.88
C GLY A 864 -25.23 -14.96 -5.74
N LEU A 865 -24.01 -15.22 -6.20
CA LEU A 865 -23.39 -16.55 -6.27
C LEU A 865 -22.34 -16.74 -5.15
N PRO A 866 -22.16 -17.99 -4.65
CA PRO A 866 -21.10 -18.30 -3.68
C PRO A 866 -19.73 -18.18 -4.35
N ILE A 867 -18.77 -17.56 -3.67
CA ILE A 867 -17.44 -17.31 -4.23
C ILE A 867 -16.36 -17.37 -3.15
N SER A 868 -15.26 -18.05 -3.43
CA SER A 868 -14.08 -18.07 -2.56
C SER A 868 -13.15 -16.92 -2.95
N ILE A 869 -12.85 -16.01 -2.02
CA ILE A 869 -11.98 -14.85 -2.29
C ILE A 869 -10.70 -14.98 -1.48
N SER A 870 -9.56 -14.92 -2.17
CA SER A 870 -8.25 -15.04 -1.55
C SER A 870 -7.47 -13.72 -1.59
N TYR A 871 -6.42 -13.62 -0.75
CA TYR A 871 -5.48 -12.50 -0.78
C TYR A 871 -4.04 -13.00 -0.70
N VAL A 872 -3.14 -12.31 -1.40
CA VAL A 872 -1.70 -12.35 -1.12
C VAL A 872 -1.46 -11.51 0.14
N THR A 873 -1.21 -12.14 1.29
CA THR A 873 -1.33 -11.42 2.58
C THR A 873 -0.30 -10.30 2.75
N LEU A 874 0.89 -10.41 2.14
CA LEU A 874 1.89 -9.35 2.12
C LEU A 874 1.37 -8.05 1.51
N ASP A 875 0.45 -8.12 0.54
CA ASP A 875 -0.14 -6.93 -0.08
C ASP A 875 -0.99 -6.11 0.90
N VAL A 876 -1.57 -6.77 1.89
CA VAL A 876 -2.30 -6.11 2.98
C VAL A 876 -1.34 -5.76 4.11
N GLU A 877 -0.56 -6.74 4.60
CA GLU A 877 0.33 -6.61 5.75
C GLU A 877 1.36 -5.49 5.62
N LYS A 878 2.00 -5.34 4.44
CA LYS A 878 3.03 -4.31 4.23
C LYS A 878 2.48 -2.87 4.26
N ARG A 879 1.16 -2.71 4.14
CA ARG A 879 0.46 -1.42 4.12
C ARG A 879 -0.36 -1.18 5.39
N LEU A 880 -0.23 -2.06 6.39
CA LEU A 880 -0.83 -1.86 7.70
C LEU A 880 -0.17 -0.70 8.42
N ASP A 881 -1.00 0.23 8.85
CA ASP A 881 -0.64 1.41 9.62
C ASP A 881 -1.82 1.74 10.54
N ASP A 882 -1.52 2.09 11.79
CA ASP A 882 -2.52 2.34 12.82
C ASP A 882 -3.38 3.59 12.55
N LYS A 883 -2.95 4.44 11.60
CA LYS A 883 -3.68 5.65 11.20
C LYS A 883 -4.46 5.49 9.90
N TYR A 884 -4.03 4.60 9.00
CA TYR A 884 -4.65 4.40 7.70
C TYR A 884 -4.35 3.02 7.12
N SER A 885 -5.36 2.26 6.69
CA SER A 885 -5.15 0.97 6.02
C SER A 885 -6.30 0.68 5.06
N ARG A 886 -6.18 1.15 3.82
CA ARG A 886 -7.24 1.06 2.81
C ARG A 886 -7.46 -0.37 2.33
N GLU A 887 -6.37 -1.11 2.10
CA GLU A 887 -6.37 -2.52 1.71
C GLU A 887 -7.02 -3.38 2.80
N LEU A 888 -6.72 -3.10 4.08
CA LEU A 888 -7.35 -3.77 5.22
C LEU A 888 -8.85 -3.55 5.23
N ALA A 889 -9.29 -2.28 5.12
CA ALA A 889 -10.71 -1.95 5.18
C ALA A 889 -11.52 -2.68 4.10
N VAL A 890 -11.07 -2.63 2.84
CA VAL A 890 -11.78 -3.32 1.75
C VAL A 890 -11.69 -4.84 1.86
N ALA A 891 -10.59 -5.40 2.37
CA ALA A 891 -10.45 -6.84 2.59
C ALA A 891 -11.48 -7.35 3.62
N GLN A 892 -11.66 -6.61 4.72
CA GLN A 892 -12.67 -6.92 5.75
C GLN A 892 -14.10 -6.75 5.22
N GLU A 893 -14.40 -5.66 4.50
CA GLU A 893 -15.71 -5.44 3.87
C GLU A 893 -16.11 -6.59 2.92
N ILE A 894 -15.16 -7.12 2.15
CA ILE A 894 -15.42 -8.27 1.27
C ILE A 894 -15.71 -9.53 2.10
N PHE A 895 -14.93 -9.80 3.15
CA PHE A 895 -15.14 -10.97 4.00
C PHE A 895 -16.42 -10.91 4.83
N GLU A 896 -16.97 -9.72 5.08
CA GLU A 896 -18.30 -9.55 5.69
C GLU A 896 -19.46 -10.02 4.78
N LEU A 897 -19.28 -10.08 3.46
CA LEU A 897 -20.34 -10.50 2.54
C LEU A 897 -20.73 -11.97 2.76
N PRO A 898 -22.01 -12.32 3.01
CA PRO A 898 -22.41 -13.67 3.44
C PRO A 898 -22.10 -14.79 2.43
N LYS A 899 -22.00 -14.46 1.14
CA LYS A 899 -21.69 -15.39 0.04
C LYS A 899 -20.19 -15.62 -0.20
N VAL A 900 -19.33 -14.85 0.46
CA VAL A 900 -17.88 -14.95 0.33
C VAL A 900 -17.34 -15.98 1.33
N GLU A 901 -16.67 -17.00 0.80
CA GLU A 901 -15.83 -17.93 1.57
C GLU A 901 -14.39 -17.38 1.62
N PRO A 902 -13.81 -17.14 2.81
CA PRO A 902 -12.43 -16.69 2.90
C PRO A 902 -11.44 -17.76 2.44
N ALA A 903 -10.51 -17.35 1.57
CA ALA A 903 -9.41 -18.16 1.04
C ALA A 903 -8.06 -17.47 1.25
N CYS A 904 -6.97 -18.21 1.08
CA CYS A 904 -5.60 -17.71 1.19
C CYS A 904 -4.87 -17.88 -0.15
N HIS A 905 -4.18 -16.84 -0.61
CA HIS A 905 -3.31 -16.90 -1.79
C HIS A 905 -1.85 -16.68 -1.41
N THR A 906 -1.48 -17.28 -0.28
CA THR A 906 -0.13 -17.28 0.30
C THR A 906 0.33 -15.91 0.82
N PHE A 907 1.57 -15.84 1.33
CA PHE A 907 2.11 -14.61 1.90
C PHE A 907 2.64 -13.70 0.80
N SER A 908 3.60 -14.16 -0.01
CA SER A 908 4.32 -13.33 -0.99
C SER A 908 4.03 -13.66 -2.44
N HIS A 909 3.15 -14.64 -2.70
CA HIS A 909 2.88 -15.20 -4.02
C HIS A 909 4.13 -15.81 -4.69
N PRO A 910 4.67 -16.94 -4.15
CA PRO A 910 5.78 -17.63 -4.78
C PRO A 910 5.45 -18.08 -6.21
N PHE A 911 6.38 -17.88 -7.14
CA PHE A 911 6.18 -18.31 -8.53
C PHE A 911 6.56 -19.79 -8.75
N ASN A 912 7.72 -20.23 -8.26
CA ASN A 912 8.20 -21.62 -8.43
C ASN A 912 8.51 -22.28 -7.09
N TRP A 913 7.58 -23.11 -6.62
CA TRP A 913 7.62 -23.72 -5.29
C TRP A 913 8.75 -24.73 -5.08
N ILE A 914 9.26 -25.34 -6.16
CA ILE A 914 10.33 -26.35 -6.10
C ILE A 914 11.72 -25.72 -6.26
N LYS A 915 11.89 -24.80 -7.24
CA LYS A 915 13.21 -24.20 -7.52
C LYS A 915 13.50 -22.97 -6.68
N GLY A 916 12.48 -22.36 -6.09
CA GLY A 916 12.56 -21.02 -5.51
C GLY A 916 12.55 -19.91 -6.56
N ASP A 917 12.30 -18.69 -6.10
CA ASP A 917 12.07 -17.52 -6.96
C ASP A 917 13.34 -16.74 -7.25
N LEU A 918 13.39 -16.10 -8.42
CA LEU A 918 14.51 -15.23 -8.79
C LEU A 918 14.44 -13.92 -8.00
N GLY A 919 15.53 -13.58 -7.31
CA GLY A 919 15.69 -12.32 -6.59
C GLY A 919 17.12 -11.80 -6.62
N LEU A 920 17.33 -10.57 -6.16
CA LEU A 920 18.68 -10.01 -6.03
C LEU A 920 19.45 -10.66 -4.88
N ASP A 921 20.77 -10.82 -5.07
CA ASP A 921 21.69 -11.30 -4.05
C ASP A 921 21.94 -10.22 -2.99
N ASP A 922 21.26 -10.35 -1.86
CA ASP A 922 21.34 -9.39 -0.74
C ASP A 922 22.74 -9.36 -0.09
N SER A 923 23.58 -10.39 -0.33
CA SER A 923 24.97 -10.43 0.16
C SER A 923 25.93 -9.53 -0.63
N LYS A 924 25.48 -9.00 -1.78
CA LYS A 924 26.26 -8.10 -2.65
C LYS A 924 25.53 -6.78 -2.91
N PRO A 925 25.37 -5.91 -1.89
CA PRO A 925 24.64 -4.66 -2.03
C PRO A 925 25.31 -3.76 -3.09
N GLY A 926 24.59 -3.48 -4.18
CA GLY A 926 25.06 -2.65 -5.30
C GLY A 926 25.41 -3.42 -6.57
N GLU A 927 25.46 -4.76 -6.53
CA GLU A 927 25.58 -5.61 -7.70
C GLU A 927 24.21 -6.22 -8.06
N TYR A 928 23.77 -6.10 -9.32
CA TYR A 928 22.52 -6.71 -9.81
C TYR A 928 22.73 -8.18 -10.18
N VAL A 929 23.07 -9.01 -9.19
CA VAL A 929 23.21 -10.47 -9.37
C VAL A 929 21.89 -11.14 -9.01
N LEU A 930 21.33 -11.90 -9.95
CA LEU A 930 20.13 -12.70 -9.72
C LEU A 930 20.51 -14.08 -9.14
N ILE A 931 19.86 -14.46 -8.06
CA ILE A 931 19.94 -15.79 -7.43
C ILE A 931 18.54 -16.36 -7.24
N ARG A 932 18.43 -17.69 -7.08
CA ARG A 932 17.18 -18.29 -6.59
C ARG A 932 17.12 -18.21 -5.08
N LYS A 933 16.05 -17.64 -4.55
CA LYS A 933 15.73 -17.58 -3.13
C LYS A 933 14.79 -18.74 -2.80
N ASN A 934 15.13 -19.49 -1.75
CA ASN A 934 14.26 -20.55 -1.24
C ASN A 934 12.96 -19.94 -0.70
N ILE A 935 11.89 -20.74 -0.74
CA ILE A 935 10.56 -20.35 -0.26
C ILE A 935 10.41 -20.80 1.18
N ASP A 936 9.92 -19.90 2.03
CA ASP A 936 9.62 -20.18 3.44
C ASP A 936 8.20 -20.75 3.56
N LEU A 937 8.08 -22.08 3.56
CA LEU A 937 6.78 -22.76 3.52
C LEU A 937 5.88 -22.43 4.72
N GLU A 938 6.45 -22.28 5.91
CA GLU A 938 5.68 -21.92 7.13
C GLU A 938 5.10 -20.51 7.00
N LYS A 939 5.89 -19.58 6.46
CA LYS A 939 5.43 -18.21 6.24
C LYS A 939 4.38 -18.14 5.13
N GLU A 940 4.61 -18.84 4.02
CA GLU A 940 3.71 -18.82 2.87
C GLU A 940 2.38 -19.53 3.12
N VAL A 941 2.35 -20.51 4.02
CA VAL A 941 1.14 -21.29 4.32
C VAL A 941 0.55 -20.93 5.67
N VAL A 942 1.27 -21.22 6.77
CA VAL A 942 0.71 -21.15 8.13
C VAL A 942 0.49 -19.71 8.57
N HIS A 943 1.50 -18.84 8.42
CA HIS A 943 1.35 -17.41 8.75
C HIS A 943 0.28 -16.73 7.89
N ALA A 944 0.27 -17.02 6.58
CA ALA A 944 -0.70 -16.44 5.67
C ALA A 944 -2.15 -16.83 6.04
N VAL A 945 -2.40 -18.12 6.32
CA VAL A 945 -3.73 -18.59 6.76
C VAL A 945 -4.15 -17.97 8.10
N ASP A 946 -3.24 -17.87 9.07
CA ASP A 946 -3.50 -17.19 10.35
C ASP A 946 -3.88 -15.71 10.14
N PHE A 947 -3.19 -15.02 9.23
CA PHE A 947 -3.52 -13.63 8.90
C PHE A 947 -4.92 -13.50 8.27
N ILE A 948 -5.29 -14.39 7.34
CA ILE A 948 -6.64 -14.43 6.77
C ILE A 948 -7.69 -14.68 7.86
N ASP A 949 -7.46 -15.62 8.79
CA ASP A 949 -8.38 -15.88 9.91
C ASP A 949 -8.60 -14.63 10.77
N LYS A 950 -7.56 -13.80 10.98
CA LYS A 950 -7.67 -12.53 11.72
C LYS A 950 -8.46 -11.46 10.96
N LEU A 951 -8.39 -11.45 9.62
CA LEU A 951 -9.19 -10.55 8.79
C LEU A 951 -10.68 -10.89 8.81
N CYS A 952 -11.02 -12.16 9.02
CA CYS A 952 -12.40 -12.63 8.98
C CYS A 952 -13.27 -12.03 10.11
N PRO A 953 -14.59 -11.86 9.86
CA PRO A 953 -15.55 -11.68 10.93
C PRO A 953 -15.62 -12.95 11.81
N PRO A 954 -16.09 -12.85 13.07
CA PRO A 954 -15.99 -13.95 14.05
C PRO A 954 -16.66 -15.27 13.66
N ASP A 955 -17.63 -15.25 12.74
CA ASP A 955 -18.37 -16.41 12.24
C ASP A 955 -17.74 -17.05 10.99
N LYS A 956 -16.65 -16.48 10.48
CA LYS A 956 -15.93 -16.97 9.30
C LYS A 956 -14.46 -17.22 9.59
N ARG A 957 -13.85 -18.02 8.72
CA ARG A 957 -12.43 -18.35 8.74
C ARG A 957 -11.99 -18.90 7.38
N CYS A 958 -10.69 -18.93 7.13
CA CYS A 958 -10.09 -19.52 5.95
C CYS A 958 -10.47 -21.00 5.79
N ARG A 959 -10.87 -21.39 4.58
CA ARG A 959 -11.26 -22.77 4.24
C ARG A 959 -10.43 -23.42 3.14
N ILE A 960 -9.74 -22.61 2.35
CA ILE A 960 -9.03 -23.06 1.16
C ILE A 960 -7.75 -22.23 0.93
N LEU A 961 -6.67 -22.91 0.57
CA LEU A 961 -5.46 -22.30 0.04
C LEU A 961 -5.44 -22.49 -1.48
N LEU A 962 -5.29 -21.38 -2.20
CA LEU A 962 -5.16 -21.33 -3.66
C LEU A 962 -3.67 -21.17 -4.00
N TRP A 963 -3.09 -22.15 -4.69
CA TRP A 963 -1.65 -22.14 -5.00
C TRP A 963 -1.30 -21.02 -5.98
N SER A 964 -0.21 -20.31 -5.69
CA SER A 964 0.30 -19.22 -6.52
C SER A 964 1.25 -19.71 -7.61
N GLY A 965 1.39 -18.90 -8.67
CA GLY A 965 2.42 -19.08 -9.69
C GLY A 965 2.27 -20.37 -10.50
N LYS A 966 3.34 -21.17 -10.58
CA LYS A 966 3.33 -22.46 -11.30
C LYS A 966 2.42 -23.51 -10.69
N CYS A 967 1.87 -23.27 -9.50
CA CYS A 967 1.03 -24.23 -8.79
C CYS A 967 1.69 -25.61 -8.66
N ASN A 968 2.99 -25.64 -8.34
CA ASN A 968 3.79 -26.86 -8.19
C ASN A 968 4.30 -27.08 -6.75
N PRO A 969 3.42 -27.06 -5.73
CA PRO A 969 3.82 -27.13 -4.34
C PRO A 969 4.59 -28.43 -4.02
N PRO A 970 5.67 -28.38 -3.21
CA PRO A 970 6.27 -29.61 -2.69
C PRO A 970 5.30 -30.30 -1.72
N ALA A 971 5.43 -31.62 -1.55
CA ALA A 971 4.61 -32.42 -0.63
C ALA A 971 4.54 -31.81 0.78
N LYS A 972 5.65 -31.27 1.29
CA LYS A 972 5.69 -30.62 2.61
C LYS A 972 4.76 -29.41 2.71
N ALA A 973 4.57 -28.64 1.64
CA ALA A 973 3.64 -27.52 1.64
C ALA A 973 2.18 -28.01 1.69
N ILE A 974 1.85 -29.06 0.94
CA ILE A 974 0.51 -29.68 0.96
C ILE A 974 0.22 -30.29 2.34
N GLU A 975 1.21 -30.94 2.96
CA GLU A 975 1.14 -31.49 4.31
C GLU A 975 0.75 -30.41 5.34
N LEU A 976 1.36 -29.21 5.26
CA LEU A 976 1.02 -28.07 6.13
C LEU A 976 -0.44 -27.65 5.96
N VAL A 977 -0.93 -27.58 4.72
CA VAL A 977 -2.34 -27.23 4.44
C VAL A 977 -3.30 -28.28 5.03
N ARG A 978 -2.99 -29.56 4.85
CA ARG A 978 -3.76 -30.68 5.43
C ARG A 978 -3.78 -30.62 6.96
N ASP A 979 -2.65 -30.28 7.56
CA ASP A 979 -2.49 -30.17 9.01
C ASP A 979 -3.23 -28.98 9.62
N LEU A 980 -3.43 -27.91 8.84
CA LEU A 980 -4.34 -26.80 9.18
C LEU A 980 -5.82 -27.19 9.08
N GLY A 981 -6.13 -28.32 8.44
CA GLY A 981 -7.48 -28.84 8.25
C GLY A 981 -8.29 -28.11 7.17
N ILE A 982 -7.60 -27.44 6.24
CA ILE A 982 -8.21 -26.74 5.09
C ILE A 982 -7.89 -27.50 3.79
N ILE A 983 -8.57 -27.14 2.69
CA ILE A 983 -8.35 -27.76 1.37
C ILE A 983 -7.33 -26.92 0.59
N ASN A 984 -6.60 -27.55 -0.35
CA ASN A 984 -5.75 -26.85 -1.31
C ASN A 984 -6.35 -26.95 -2.72
N MET A 985 -6.17 -25.95 -3.58
CA MET A 985 -6.61 -25.96 -4.97
C MET A 985 -5.66 -25.12 -5.85
N ASN A 986 -5.81 -25.23 -7.17
CA ASN A 986 -5.02 -24.61 -8.26
C ASN A 986 -3.95 -25.56 -8.81
N GLY A 987 -3.54 -25.29 -10.05
CA GLY A 987 -2.77 -26.23 -10.88
C GLY A 987 -3.66 -27.07 -11.79
N GLY A 988 -3.04 -27.76 -12.75
CA GLY A 988 -3.78 -28.56 -13.74
C GLY A 988 -4.68 -27.71 -14.65
N GLU A 989 -4.15 -26.60 -15.16
CA GLU A 989 -4.91 -25.72 -16.06
C GLU A 989 -5.45 -26.50 -17.26
N SER A 990 -6.78 -26.52 -17.36
CA SER A 990 -7.50 -27.27 -18.39
C SER A 990 -8.07 -26.30 -19.41
N PHE A 991 -7.77 -26.51 -20.69
CA PHE A 991 -8.25 -25.69 -21.78
C PHE A 991 -8.74 -26.60 -22.92
N VAL A 992 -9.92 -26.28 -23.42
CA VAL A 992 -10.49 -26.88 -24.64
C VAL A 992 -11.38 -25.81 -25.27
N ASP A 993 -11.02 -25.41 -26.49
CA ASP A 993 -11.70 -24.36 -27.23
C ASP A 993 -11.88 -24.77 -28.72
N GLU A 994 -12.29 -23.85 -29.58
CA GLU A 994 -12.41 -24.12 -31.02
C GLU A 994 -11.05 -24.34 -31.71
N ALA A 995 -9.98 -23.71 -31.24
CA ALA A 995 -8.63 -23.83 -31.78
C ALA A 995 -7.91 -25.09 -31.26
N HIS A 996 -8.27 -25.56 -30.07
CA HIS A 996 -7.71 -26.70 -29.36
C HIS A 996 -8.84 -27.63 -28.87
N PRO A 997 -9.52 -28.35 -29.78
CA PRO A 997 -10.73 -29.12 -29.44
C PRO A 997 -10.45 -30.48 -28.77
N LEU A 998 -9.19 -30.77 -28.43
CA LEU A 998 -8.72 -32.09 -27.99
C LEU A 998 -8.90 -32.27 -26.48
N LEU A 999 -9.38 -33.44 -26.05
CA LEU A 999 -9.56 -33.79 -24.64
C LEU A 999 -8.23 -33.92 -23.90
N GLY A 1000 -7.11 -34.14 -24.60
CA GLY A 1000 -5.78 -34.11 -23.97
C GLY A 1000 -5.38 -32.73 -23.44
N GLY A 1001 -6.13 -31.66 -23.72
CA GLY A 1001 -5.97 -30.33 -23.10
C GLY A 1001 -6.64 -30.20 -21.73
N ILE A 1002 -7.34 -31.25 -21.27
CA ILE A 1002 -7.96 -31.28 -19.95
C ILE A 1002 -7.02 -32.03 -18.99
N ALA A 1003 -6.57 -31.35 -17.95
CA ALA A 1003 -5.70 -31.92 -16.94
C ALA A 1003 -6.44 -32.98 -16.07
N PRO A 1004 -5.73 -33.76 -15.24
CA PRO A 1004 -6.37 -34.60 -14.21
C PRO A 1004 -7.05 -33.76 -13.12
N LEU A 1005 -7.95 -34.37 -12.34
CA LEU A 1005 -8.66 -33.77 -11.18
C LEU A 1005 -7.71 -33.57 -10.00
N ILE A 1006 -6.74 -34.45 -9.85
CA ILE A 1006 -5.75 -34.39 -8.77
C ILE A 1006 -4.33 -34.53 -9.31
N GLY A 1007 -3.37 -33.91 -8.63
CA GLY A 1007 -1.95 -34.22 -8.73
C GLY A 1007 -1.50 -34.99 -7.50
N GLU A 1008 -0.72 -36.05 -7.69
CA GLU A 1008 -0.07 -36.77 -6.59
C GLU A 1008 1.38 -36.28 -6.45
N VAL A 1009 1.75 -35.87 -5.24
CA VAL A 1009 3.07 -35.30 -4.93
C VAL A 1009 3.61 -35.95 -3.66
N ASP A 1010 4.50 -36.93 -3.82
CA ASP A 1010 5.12 -37.74 -2.76
C ASP A 1010 4.12 -38.21 -1.68
N GLY A 1011 2.97 -38.74 -2.11
CA GLY A 1011 1.91 -39.26 -1.25
C GLY A 1011 0.90 -38.23 -0.73
N GLU A 1012 1.08 -36.94 -1.05
CA GLU A 1012 0.11 -35.88 -0.77
C GLU A 1012 -0.72 -35.55 -2.03
N ILE A 1013 -1.92 -34.99 -1.82
CA ILE A 1013 -2.89 -34.73 -2.89
C ILE A 1013 -3.04 -33.23 -3.13
N GLN A 1014 -2.73 -32.80 -4.35
CA GLN A 1014 -3.09 -31.48 -4.88
C GLN A 1014 -4.41 -31.58 -5.65
N PHE A 1015 -5.37 -30.70 -5.36
CA PHE A 1015 -6.60 -30.64 -6.16
C PHE A 1015 -6.46 -29.60 -7.27
N HIS A 1016 -6.72 -30.00 -8.51
CA HIS A 1016 -6.63 -29.10 -9.65
C HIS A 1016 -7.91 -28.30 -9.87
N VAL A 1017 -7.79 -27.13 -10.47
CA VAL A 1017 -8.95 -26.35 -10.91
C VAL A 1017 -9.67 -27.05 -12.06
N SER A 1018 -10.99 -26.91 -12.11
CA SER A 1018 -11.82 -27.56 -13.14
C SER A 1018 -11.81 -26.82 -14.48
N ALA A 1019 -11.24 -25.62 -14.55
CA ALA A 1019 -11.12 -24.79 -15.76
C ALA A 1019 -9.90 -23.88 -15.62
N ALA A 1020 -9.25 -23.51 -16.73
CA ALA A 1020 -8.23 -22.47 -16.72
C ALA A 1020 -8.80 -21.10 -16.32
N GLY A 1021 -7.97 -20.29 -15.65
CA GLY A 1021 -8.30 -18.91 -15.27
C GLY A 1021 -8.05 -17.88 -16.37
N ASP A 1022 -8.19 -16.61 -16.00
CA ASP A 1022 -8.06 -15.45 -16.88
C ASP A 1022 -6.70 -15.36 -17.60
N PHE A 1023 -5.62 -15.87 -16.99
CA PHE A 1023 -4.28 -15.87 -17.57
C PHE A 1023 -4.25 -16.57 -18.94
N HIS A 1024 -4.99 -17.67 -19.10
CA HIS A 1024 -5.14 -18.37 -20.38
C HIS A 1024 -5.94 -17.52 -21.38
N TYR A 1025 -7.14 -17.10 -21.00
CA TYR A 1025 -8.07 -16.39 -21.90
C TYR A 1025 -7.58 -14.99 -22.31
N THR A 1026 -6.68 -14.38 -21.54
CA THR A 1026 -6.10 -13.06 -21.84
C THR A 1026 -4.72 -13.11 -22.49
N ASN A 1027 -4.23 -14.31 -22.87
CA ASN A 1027 -2.88 -14.54 -23.37
C ASN A 1027 -1.81 -13.91 -22.45
N SER A 1028 -1.83 -14.27 -21.16
CA SER A 1028 -0.95 -13.67 -20.13
C SER A 1028 -1.10 -12.16 -20.02
N TRP A 1029 -2.35 -11.67 -19.96
CA TRP A 1029 -2.65 -10.24 -19.90
C TRP A 1029 -2.07 -9.44 -21.08
N THR A 1030 -1.84 -10.08 -22.23
CA THR A 1030 -1.45 -9.39 -23.47
C THR A 1030 -2.63 -9.06 -24.38
N GLY A 1031 -3.83 -9.51 -23.99
CA GLY A 1031 -5.10 -9.28 -24.67
C GLY A 1031 -5.57 -10.51 -25.46
N PRO A 1032 -6.89 -10.66 -25.70
CA PRO A 1032 -7.97 -9.74 -25.34
C PRO A 1032 -8.30 -9.77 -23.83
N TYR A 1033 -8.49 -8.59 -23.21
CA TYR A 1033 -8.75 -8.48 -21.75
C TYR A 1033 -10.16 -8.93 -21.32
N ASP A 1034 -11.05 -9.19 -22.28
CA ASP A 1034 -12.40 -9.72 -22.08
C ASP A 1034 -12.52 -11.21 -22.47
N GLY A 1035 -11.39 -11.91 -22.62
CA GLY A 1035 -11.35 -13.29 -23.15
C GLY A 1035 -12.15 -14.31 -22.33
N MET A 1036 -12.40 -14.07 -21.04
CA MET A 1036 -13.25 -14.94 -20.20
C MET A 1036 -14.67 -15.14 -20.74
N LYS A 1037 -15.13 -14.30 -21.68
CA LYS A 1037 -16.39 -14.52 -22.40
C LYS A 1037 -16.44 -15.84 -23.18
N ASP A 1038 -15.29 -16.46 -23.45
CA ASP A 1038 -15.18 -17.71 -24.20
C ASP A 1038 -15.27 -18.97 -23.29
N LEU A 1039 -15.23 -18.79 -21.96
CA LEU A 1039 -15.39 -19.87 -20.96
C LEU A 1039 -16.63 -20.76 -21.19
N PRO A 1040 -17.81 -20.26 -21.62
CA PRO A 1040 -18.97 -21.11 -21.87
C PRO A 1040 -18.72 -22.25 -22.87
N ALA A 1041 -17.83 -22.05 -23.86
CA ALA A 1041 -17.48 -23.09 -24.82
C ALA A 1041 -16.73 -24.26 -24.16
N TYR A 1042 -15.80 -23.95 -23.25
CA TYR A 1042 -15.14 -24.94 -22.42
C TYR A 1042 -16.14 -25.72 -21.54
N LEU A 1043 -17.08 -24.99 -20.91
CA LEU A 1043 -18.10 -25.61 -20.07
C LEU A 1043 -19.00 -26.57 -20.86
N GLU A 1044 -19.39 -26.23 -22.08
CA GLU A 1044 -20.21 -27.12 -22.92
C GLU A 1044 -19.45 -28.40 -23.32
N ARG A 1045 -18.19 -28.26 -23.77
CA ARG A 1045 -17.34 -29.38 -24.19
C ARG A 1045 -16.96 -30.34 -23.06
N THR A 1046 -16.92 -29.83 -21.83
CA THR A 1046 -16.63 -30.64 -20.63
C THR A 1046 -17.88 -31.19 -19.95
N ASP A 1047 -19.10 -30.84 -20.42
CA ASP A 1047 -20.35 -31.49 -20.01
C ASP A 1047 -20.75 -32.64 -20.94
N ARG A 1048 -20.51 -32.49 -22.25
CA ARG A 1048 -21.00 -33.42 -23.28
C ARG A 1048 -19.92 -33.79 -24.31
N PRO A 1049 -19.89 -35.06 -24.80
CA PRO A 1049 -20.81 -36.15 -24.46
C PRO A 1049 -20.53 -36.82 -23.11
N ARG A 1050 -19.40 -36.49 -22.48
CA ARG A 1050 -18.99 -36.99 -21.16
C ARG A 1050 -18.82 -35.80 -20.23
N ARG A 1051 -19.39 -35.86 -19.03
CA ARG A 1051 -19.15 -34.85 -18.00
C ARG A 1051 -17.79 -35.14 -17.35
N LEU A 1052 -16.81 -34.28 -17.62
CA LEU A 1052 -15.42 -34.48 -17.22
C LEU A 1052 -15.01 -33.57 -16.05
N ARG A 1053 -15.64 -32.40 -15.93
CA ARG A 1053 -15.25 -31.36 -14.97
C ARG A 1053 -16.46 -30.72 -14.29
N CYS A 1054 -16.27 -30.11 -13.12
CA CYS A 1054 -17.25 -29.18 -12.54
C CYS A 1054 -17.39 -27.91 -13.39
N MET A 1055 -18.38 -27.07 -13.09
CA MET A 1055 -18.41 -25.68 -13.57
C MET A 1055 -17.56 -24.84 -12.62
N ASN A 1056 -16.44 -24.32 -13.13
CA ASN A 1056 -15.56 -23.41 -12.42
C ASN A 1056 -15.54 -22.06 -13.13
N VAL A 1057 -15.71 -20.99 -12.35
CA VAL A 1057 -15.47 -19.60 -12.77
C VAL A 1057 -14.39 -19.05 -11.86
N ASP A 1058 -13.20 -18.87 -12.42
CA ASP A 1058 -12.02 -18.27 -11.80
C ASP A 1058 -11.89 -16.82 -12.28
#